data_AF-A0A0J9WFF7-F1
#
_entry.id   AF-A0A0J9WFF7-F1
#
_cell.length_a   1.000
_cell.length_b   1.000
_cell.length_c   1.000
_cell.angle_alpha   90.00
_cell.angle_beta   90.00
_cell.angle_gamma   90.00
#
_symmetry.space_group_name_H-M   'P 1'
#
loop_
_entity.id
_entity.type
_entity.pdbx_description
1 polymer ?
#
loop_
_entity_poly.entity_id
_entity_poly.type
_entity_poly.pdbx_seq_one_letter_code
_entity_poly.pdbx_strand_id
1 'polypeptide(L)'
;MKHPRSVTLYLFLLTLCAYLAGAEVIGGSPNNEAPNSSRHHLRNGFPGKNDSLPHEEPNNLEGKNESSDQCDTINLSQVTEKEKKTVEGASVQAQDAAKPEANLEEQKKEELQKELQKAKTAKDESATAAKDAETAKNSAVSAGKGLEVAKEAIKKAEEAAAEAKNQADIAEKAANAAKDAAAAEKEDKLNDVKSQVKIAEGALTSAEKKKTEAEIAVEIVKAVVAKEEAQKASDEAQKACEKAKKAHAKAQKASDTTKTVETFKTNAEAAANKAKDEAGKAETAATDAKSTEDLSVAKDKAKAAETAAIEAKKQQVKAEIAAEVAKAKVAKEEADAAQKKAEEAKKIVDKIAKDSNVPEAQKAAEFATETVKKATTAATEAGKNAQEAEKSPEEAATSDAVKGKADAAEKAAGEAKKAMIETEIAIEVAKAEVIYAEVKKTAQEAEKDATEAKEQAEKAKAAAEEAKTHGEKAEKVGESTKAHSDEAQQENKNAKDASEEAENRAVDALEEAYAVEAHLARTKNAAESAKSATDMSELEKAKEEAIDAANIAHQKWLKATQAATIAKEKKEAAKVAAEKAQKEATAAKLKAAKAEAKKAETEAVKAAVEARAAAEEAKQEAAKVGASKEPQETKNKANVEAEATGNEAKKAEDAAEEAKEAAKKANEATDANVARSEADKAIAAAKKAKKAREKAAYGLLKTKNQYVLEPLDISPESADNITSKEEQVKEEVEDQGDEDNSEAEVEEALPNGSGAQEEDVNLEMDDEEEVEENVATNQQTGGNREKRNTSDTVDDTNADKQFGDEFDTYDDIKKVTEALVKSMTSLVSDDPSVGDTINEFLSDMNHLFLSW
;
A
#
# COMPACT_ATOMS: atom_id res chain seq x y z
N MET A 1 -30.57 -2.72 -28.02
CA MET A 1 -29.66 -1.56 -27.83
C MET A 1 -28.23 -2.06 -27.86
N LYS A 2 -27.38 -1.35 -28.59
CA LYS A 2 -26.06 -1.76 -29.11
C LYS A 2 -25.13 -2.29 -28.01
N HIS A 3 -24.55 -3.47 -28.25
CA HIS A 3 -23.64 -4.13 -27.31
C HIS A 3 -22.33 -3.33 -27.14
N PRO A 4 -21.89 -3.04 -25.90
CA PRO A 4 -20.59 -2.42 -25.62
C PRO A 4 -19.40 -3.38 -25.83
N ARG A 5 -19.65 -4.66 -26.13
CA ARG A 5 -18.61 -5.71 -26.28
C ARG A 5 -17.70 -5.53 -27.50
N SER A 6 -18.15 -4.79 -28.52
CA SER A 6 -17.35 -4.52 -29.72
C SER A 6 -16.25 -3.47 -29.48
N VAL A 7 -16.45 -2.53 -28.55
CA VAL A 7 -15.48 -1.45 -28.28
C VAL A 7 -14.27 -1.96 -27.49
N THR A 8 -14.50 -2.88 -26.56
CA THR A 8 -13.43 -3.46 -25.73
C THR A 8 -12.50 -4.37 -26.54
N LEU A 9 -13.05 -5.15 -27.48
CA LEU A 9 -12.25 -5.98 -28.39
C LEU A 9 -11.42 -5.13 -29.35
N TYR A 10 -11.98 -4.01 -29.83
CA TYR A 10 -11.28 -3.07 -30.70
C TYR A 10 -10.13 -2.36 -29.98
N LEU A 11 -10.32 -1.99 -28.70
CA LEU A 11 -9.27 -1.42 -27.85
C LEU A 11 -8.17 -2.45 -27.56
N PHE A 12 -8.51 -3.71 -27.34
CA PHE A 12 -7.54 -4.78 -27.13
C PHE A 12 -6.68 -5.01 -28.38
N LEU A 13 -7.28 -5.05 -29.57
CA LEU A 13 -6.57 -5.15 -30.86
C LEU A 13 -5.68 -3.93 -31.15
N LEU A 14 -6.13 -2.71 -30.81
CA LEU A 14 -5.33 -1.49 -30.95
C LEU A 14 -4.12 -1.47 -30.02
N THR A 15 -4.27 -2.00 -28.80
CA THR A 15 -3.18 -2.10 -27.82
C THR A 15 -2.15 -3.15 -28.25
N LEU A 16 -2.61 -4.27 -28.81
CA LEU A 16 -1.76 -5.32 -29.38
C LEU A 16 -0.99 -4.81 -30.61
N CYS A 17 -1.64 -4.02 -31.48
CA CYS A 17 -0.99 -3.40 -32.65
C CYS A 17 0.06 -2.35 -32.23
N ALA A 18 -0.20 -1.56 -31.18
CA ALA A 18 0.78 -0.60 -30.66
C ALA A 18 2.00 -1.30 -30.03
N TYR A 19 1.79 -2.48 -29.45
CA TYR A 19 2.86 -3.29 -28.86
C TYR A 19 3.74 -3.98 -29.92
N LEU A 20 3.11 -4.45 -31.01
CA LEU A 20 3.80 -5.11 -32.13
C LEU A 20 4.54 -4.11 -33.05
N ALA A 21 4.18 -2.82 -33.04
CA ALA A 21 4.76 -1.81 -33.91
C ALA A 21 5.98 -1.06 -33.35
N GLY A 22 6.49 -1.40 -32.15
CA GLY A 22 7.77 -0.90 -31.63
C GLY A 22 7.97 0.62 -31.73
N ALA A 23 7.00 1.44 -31.29
CA ALA A 23 7.04 2.88 -31.51
C ALA A 23 7.84 3.62 -30.41
N GLU A 24 9.01 4.15 -30.80
CA GLU A 24 9.66 5.29 -30.15
C GLU A 24 8.82 6.59 -30.31
N VAL A 25 8.64 7.26 -29.17
CA VAL A 25 8.41 8.70 -28.91
C VAL A 25 7.82 9.59 -30.02
N ILE A 26 6.60 10.11 -29.79
CA ILE A 26 6.16 11.40 -30.36
C ILE A 26 5.39 12.21 -29.30
N GLY A 27 6.01 13.29 -28.82
CA GLY A 27 5.40 14.22 -27.85
C GLY A 27 6.23 15.47 -27.61
N GLY A 28 6.79 16.07 -28.67
CA GLY A 28 7.44 17.38 -28.62
C GLY A 28 6.83 18.32 -29.66
N SER A 29 6.22 19.42 -29.21
CA SER A 29 6.25 20.69 -29.93
C SER A 29 5.78 21.89 -29.09
N PRO A 30 6.20 23.10 -29.47
CA PRO A 30 6.59 24.17 -28.57
C PRO A 30 5.49 25.22 -28.39
N ASN A 31 5.62 26.07 -27.37
CA ASN A 31 5.26 27.48 -27.51
C ASN A 31 6.15 28.35 -26.62
N ASN A 32 6.91 29.21 -27.31
CA ASN A 32 7.56 30.40 -26.77
C ASN A 32 6.48 31.35 -26.23
N GLU A 33 6.73 31.93 -25.05
CA GLU A 33 6.80 33.38 -24.85
C GLU A 33 7.17 33.67 -23.39
N ALA A 34 8.43 34.05 -23.17
CA ALA A 34 8.80 34.95 -22.09
C ALA A 34 8.73 36.39 -22.65
N PRO A 35 8.60 37.43 -21.79
CA PRO A 35 9.84 37.96 -21.24
C PRO A 35 9.77 38.41 -19.76
N ASN A 36 10.81 38.00 -19.03
CA ASN A 36 11.74 38.88 -18.31
C ASN A 36 11.28 39.58 -17.01
N SER A 37 11.87 39.21 -15.86
CA SER A 37 13.00 39.99 -15.31
C SER A 37 13.64 39.37 -14.05
N SER A 38 14.98 39.44 -14.05
CA SER A 38 15.91 39.46 -12.91
C SER A 38 16.12 38.21 -12.06
N ARG A 39 17.12 37.41 -12.46
CA ARG A 39 18.12 36.85 -11.54
C ARG A 39 19.42 37.60 -11.70
N HIS A 40 20.22 37.66 -10.63
CA HIS A 40 21.69 37.69 -10.58
C HIS A 40 22.10 37.88 -9.10
N HIS A 41 22.96 37.12 -8.40
CA HIS A 41 23.87 36.01 -8.69
C HIS A 41 24.19 35.22 -7.40
N LEU A 42 24.57 33.96 -7.52
CA LEU A 42 25.50 33.27 -6.63
C LEU A 42 26.80 33.04 -7.40
N ARG A 43 27.97 33.46 -6.88
CA ARG A 43 29.22 32.68 -6.94
C ARG A 43 30.41 33.32 -6.21
N ASN A 44 31.13 32.42 -5.54
CA ASN A 44 32.57 32.34 -5.30
C ASN A 44 33.19 33.16 -4.16
N GLY A 45 33.91 32.42 -3.31
CA GLY A 45 34.76 32.93 -2.25
C GLY A 45 36.27 32.84 -2.54
N PHE A 46 37.02 32.97 -1.43
CA PHE A 46 38.48 32.88 -1.20
C PHE A 46 39.29 34.22 -1.30
N PRO A 47 40.43 34.36 -0.57
CA PRO A 47 40.56 35.22 0.62
C PRO A 47 41.89 36.04 0.67
N GLY A 48 42.09 36.84 1.73
CA GLY A 48 43.39 37.44 2.08
C GLY A 48 43.20 38.46 3.20
N LYS A 49 43.57 38.14 4.45
CA LYS A 49 44.89 38.22 5.12
C LYS A 49 45.24 39.61 5.65
N ASN A 50 45.64 39.59 6.94
CA ASN A 50 46.61 40.46 7.63
C ASN A 50 46.10 41.83 8.13
N ASP A 51 46.35 42.31 9.35
CA ASP A 51 47.35 41.98 10.37
C ASP A 51 47.00 42.59 11.77
N SER A 52 47.44 41.88 12.83
CA SER A 52 48.00 42.35 14.13
C SER A 52 47.12 43.10 15.18
N LEU A 53 46.73 42.44 16.30
CA LEU A 53 47.38 42.30 17.65
C LEU A 53 47.10 43.48 18.63
N PRO A 54 47.15 43.32 19.98
CA PRO A 54 46.93 42.14 20.84
C PRO A 54 45.97 42.39 22.05
N HIS A 55 45.57 41.30 22.69
CA HIS A 55 45.06 41.24 24.06
C HIS A 55 46.25 41.18 25.04
N GLU A 56 46.23 41.97 26.11
CA GLU A 56 46.89 41.64 27.38
C GLU A 56 45.89 41.87 28.53
N GLU A 57 45.71 40.82 29.33
CA GLU A 57 45.15 40.81 30.70
C GLU A 57 46.14 41.54 31.67
N PRO A 58 46.01 41.57 33.03
CA PRO A 58 45.12 40.79 33.91
C PRO A 58 44.69 41.41 35.27
N ASN A 59 43.99 40.56 36.04
CA ASN A 59 44.03 40.37 37.50
C ASN A 59 43.12 41.18 38.45
N ASN A 60 42.13 40.43 38.99
CA ASN A 60 41.86 40.12 40.41
C ASN A 60 42.33 41.09 41.50
N LEU A 61 41.40 41.45 42.41
CA LEU A 61 41.48 41.22 43.87
C LEU A 61 40.22 41.75 44.61
N GLU A 62 39.45 40.80 45.15
CA GLU A 62 39.04 40.66 46.57
C GLU A 62 38.64 41.88 47.44
N GLY A 63 37.50 41.75 48.15
CA GLY A 63 37.13 42.54 49.33
C GLY A 63 35.61 42.70 49.53
N LYS A 64 34.94 41.73 50.18
CA LYS A 64 34.45 41.78 51.57
C LYS A 64 33.35 42.82 51.90
N ASN A 65 32.18 42.25 52.21
CA ASN A 65 31.31 42.48 53.38
C ASN A 65 30.70 43.86 53.71
N GLU A 66 29.45 43.73 54.20
CA GLU A 66 28.75 44.61 55.15
C GLU A 66 28.26 45.95 54.57
N SER A 67 27.15 46.56 54.97
CA SER A 67 26.08 46.27 55.91
C SER A 67 25.10 47.45 55.75
N SER A 68 23.82 47.19 56.03
CA SER A 68 22.83 48.15 56.52
C SER A 68 22.53 49.42 55.70
N ASP A 69 21.39 49.35 55.02
CA ASP A 69 20.36 50.38 55.15
C ASP A 69 20.19 50.81 56.61
N GLN A 70 20.28 52.12 56.87
CA GLN A 70 19.33 52.81 57.73
C GLN A 70 19.40 54.32 57.52
N CYS A 71 18.28 54.83 56.99
CA CYS A 71 17.54 56.02 57.39
C CYS A 71 18.33 57.17 58.06
N ASP A 72 18.26 58.37 57.50
CA ASP A 72 17.15 59.26 57.84
C ASP A 72 17.12 60.54 56.99
N THR A 73 15.96 60.74 56.37
CA THR A 73 15.21 62.00 56.28
C THR A 73 15.88 63.22 56.92
N ILE A 74 16.27 64.22 56.10
CA ILE A 74 16.28 65.62 56.55
C ILE A 74 15.49 66.47 55.56
N ASN A 75 14.47 67.08 56.14
CA ASN A 75 13.57 68.07 55.58
C ASN A 75 14.31 69.22 54.89
N LEU A 76 13.75 69.57 53.74
CA LEU A 76 13.78 70.89 53.15
C LEU A 76 13.26 71.94 54.15
N SER A 77 13.82 73.16 54.06
CA SER A 77 13.36 74.41 54.67
C SER A 77 14.11 74.85 55.94
N GLN A 78 15.24 75.54 55.73
CA GLN A 78 15.43 76.87 56.32
C GLN A 78 16.43 77.64 55.46
N VAL A 79 15.87 78.40 54.51
CA VAL A 79 16.51 79.58 53.95
C VAL A 79 16.61 80.61 55.07
N THR A 80 17.82 81.07 55.39
CA THR A 80 18.07 82.50 55.64
C THR A 80 19.56 82.84 55.55
N GLU A 81 19.84 83.74 54.61
CA GLU A 81 20.84 84.80 54.66
C GLU A 81 22.32 84.45 54.79
N LYS A 82 22.97 84.24 53.63
CA LYS A 82 24.27 84.84 53.34
C LYS A 82 24.32 85.19 51.86
N GLU A 83 23.96 86.43 51.53
CA GLU A 83 24.48 87.21 50.39
C GLU A 83 23.65 88.48 50.19
N LYS A 84 24.01 89.56 50.91
CA LYS A 84 23.96 90.91 50.32
C LYS A 84 24.80 91.86 51.16
N LYS A 85 26.02 92.12 50.68
CA LYS A 85 26.79 93.26 51.14
C LYS A 85 26.32 94.49 50.37
N THR A 86 26.01 95.54 51.13
CA THR A 86 26.21 96.98 50.85
C THR A 86 25.25 97.75 49.94
N VAL A 87 25.24 99.07 50.20
CA VAL A 87 24.52 100.23 49.62
C VAL A 87 23.10 100.40 50.20
N GLU A 88 22.71 101.44 50.95
CA GLU A 88 23.01 102.87 50.93
C GLU A 88 23.06 103.47 52.35
N GLY A 89 24.03 104.34 52.61
CA GLY A 89 24.02 105.24 53.75
C GLY A 89 24.34 106.65 53.28
N ALA A 90 23.38 107.57 53.39
CA ALA A 90 23.63 109.01 53.39
C ALA A 90 22.46 109.74 54.08
N SER A 91 22.68 110.17 55.33
CA SER A 91 22.19 111.46 55.78
C SER A 91 23.25 112.10 56.68
N VAL A 92 23.37 113.41 56.48
CA VAL A 92 24.53 114.27 56.73
C VAL A 92 24.37 115.03 58.04
N GLN A 93 25.46 115.15 58.82
CA GLN A 93 25.84 116.36 59.56
C GLN A 93 27.30 116.19 60.03
N ALA A 94 28.28 116.64 59.25
CA ALA A 94 28.86 117.99 59.27
C ALA A 94 29.71 118.27 60.52
N GLN A 95 31.04 118.22 60.35
CA GLN A 95 31.92 119.28 60.82
C GLN A 95 33.23 119.32 60.02
N ASP A 96 33.57 120.55 59.64
CA ASP A 96 34.73 121.02 58.90
C ASP A 96 36.08 120.44 59.36
N ALA A 97 36.93 120.10 58.40
CA ALA A 97 38.24 120.74 58.22
C ALA A 97 38.99 120.18 56.99
N ALA A 98 39.27 121.07 56.03
CA ALA A 98 40.43 121.12 55.13
C ALA A 98 41.03 119.84 54.47
N LYS A 99 40.96 119.81 53.13
CA LYS A 99 41.71 119.03 52.09
C LYS A 99 43.11 118.46 52.50
N PRO A 100 43.54 117.30 51.93
CA PRO A 100 43.93 117.25 50.51
C PRO A 100 43.57 115.97 49.72
N GLU A 101 43.72 116.06 48.40
CA GLU A 101 43.25 115.20 47.31
C GLU A 101 43.88 113.78 47.19
N ALA A 102 44.25 113.10 48.29
CA ALA A 102 45.02 111.83 48.22
C ALA A 102 44.21 110.51 48.33
N ASN A 103 42.96 110.51 48.81
CA ASN A 103 42.23 109.27 49.17
C ASN A 103 41.30 108.71 48.06
N LEU A 104 41.07 109.46 46.96
CA LEU A 104 40.14 109.03 45.90
C LEU A 104 40.78 108.09 44.87
N GLU A 105 42.10 108.16 44.72
CA GLU A 105 42.85 107.49 43.66
C GLU A 105 43.25 106.06 44.04
N GLU A 106 43.52 105.82 45.33
CA GLU A 106 43.85 104.51 45.89
C GLU A 106 42.61 103.59 45.95
N GLN A 107 41.44 104.14 46.31
CA GLN A 107 40.14 103.42 46.24
C GLN A 107 39.76 103.01 44.81
N LYS A 108 39.97 103.89 43.82
CA LYS A 108 39.72 103.57 42.41
C LYS A 108 40.63 102.44 41.90
N LYS A 109 41.87 102.36 42.38
CA LYS A 109 42.85 101.34 41.99
C LYS A 109 42.51 99.96 42.56
N GLU A 110 42.07 99.90 43.83
CA GLU A 110 41.61 98.67 44.47
C GLU A 110 40.33 98.14 43.82
N GLU A 111 39.39 99.03 43.51
CA GLU A 111 38.15 98.67 42.81
C GLU A 111 38.43 98.16 41.38
N LEU A 112 39.39 98.76 40.68
CA LEU A 112 39.79 98.35 39.33
C LEU A 112 40.49 96.97 39.32
N GLN A 113 41.30 96.66 40.33
CA GLN A 113 41.87 95.31 40.49
C GLN A 113 40.79 94.26 40.78
N LYS A 114 39.80 94.58 41.61
CA LYS A 114 38.68 93.69 41.92
C LYS A 114 37.83 93.39 40.67
N GLU A 115 37.56 94.39 39.85
CA GLU A 115 36.83 94.23 38.59
C GLU A 115 37.64 93.42 37.56
N LEU A 116 38.97 93.62 37.47
CA LEU A 116 39.84 92.77 36.65
C LEU A 116 39.87 91.30 37.10
N GLN A 117 39.82 91.05 38.41
CA GLN A 117 39.70 89.69 38.93
C GLN A 117 38.37 89.04 38.53
N LYS A 118 37.24 89.77 38.61
CA LYS A 118 35.95 89.27 38.13
C LYS A 118 35.95 88.92 36.65
N ALA A 119 36.53 89.77 35.80
CA ALA A 119 36.68 89.47 34.37
C ALA A 119 37.52 88.21 34.14
N LYS A 120 38.58 88.00 34.93
CA LYS A 120 39.42 86.80 34.83
C LYS A 120 38.65 85.55 35.27
N THR A 121 37.94 85.62 36.40
CA THR A 121 37.07 84.54 36.88
C THR A 121 36.02 84.18 35.83
N ALA A 122 35.31 85.18 35.28
CA ALA A 122 34.32 84.97 34.24
C ALA A 122 34.89 84.31 32.97
N LYS A 123 36.12 84.68 32.57
CA LYS A 123 36.84 84.01 31.47
C LYS A 123 37.11 82.53 31.79
N ASP A 124 37.72 82.26 32.93
CA ASP A 124 38.17 80.91 33.30
C ASP A 124 36.98 79.96 33.51
N GLU A 125 35.89 80.45 34.12
CA GLU A 125 34.64 79.72 34.32
C GLU A 125 33.88 79.50 32.99
N SER A 126 33.86 80.50 32.08
CA SER A 126 33.25 80.32 30.75
C SER A 126 33.99 79.28 29.91
N ALA A 127 35.32 79.28 29.97
CA ALA A 127 36.14 78.28 29.29
C ALA A 127 35.92 76.87 29.85
N THR A 128 35.65 76.76 31.15
CA THR A 128 35.29 75.49 31.80
C THR A 128 33.91 75.04 31.33
N ALA A 129 32.91 75.93 31.31
CA ALA A 129 31.58 75.63 30.82
C ALA A 129 31.57 75.16 29.34
N ALA A 130 32.38 75.77 28.49
CA ALA A 130 32.54 75.34 27.09
C ALA A 130 33.15 73.93 26.95
N LYS A 131 34.16 73.58 27.78
CA LYS A 131 34.75 72.23 27.79
C LYS A 131 33.77 71.17 28.28
N ASP A 132 32.97 71.50 29.29
CA ASP A 132 31.94 70.59 29.81
C ASP A 132 30.86 70.36 28.75
N ALA A 133 30.42 71.42 28.05
CA ALA A 133 29.48 71.31 26.94
C ALA A 133 30.03 70.46 25.77
N GLU A 134 31.32 70.58 25.44
CA GLU A 134 31.98 69.76 24.42
C GLU A 134 32.11 68.29 24.85
N THR A 135 32.34 68.03 26.13
CA THR A 135 32.34 66.67 26.72
C THR A 135 30.94 66.05 26.67
N ALA A 136 29.90 66.85 26.97
CA ALA A 136 28.51 66.45 26.84
C ALA A 136 28.19 66.09 25.39
N LYS A 137 28.47 66.97 24.41
CA LYS A 137 28.32 66.66 22.98
C LYS A 137 28.94 65.32 22.59
N ASN A 138 30.21 65.09 22.93
CA ASN A 138 30.90 63.85 22.55
C ASN A 138 30.23 62.61 23.18
N SER A 139 29.68 62.76 24.39
CA SER A 139 28.90 61.72 25.07
C SER A 139 27.54 61.46 24.41
N ALA A 140 26.87 62.50 23.89
CA ALA A 140 25.64 62.35 23.11
C ALA A 140 25.92 61.59 21.79
N VAL A 141 26.98 61.98 21.08
CA VAL A 141 27.37 61.34 19.81
C VAL A 141 27.73 59.87 20.01
N SER A 142 28.43 59.52 21.10
CA SER A 142 28.79 58.14 21.39
C SER A 142 27.58 57.28 21.79
N ALA A 143 26.69 57.81 22.64
CA ALA A 143 25.51 57.09 23.10
C ALA A 143 24.47 56.86 21.98
N GLY A 144 24.23 57.86 21.12
CA GLY A 144 23.20 57.77 20.07
C GLY A 144 23.70 57.24 18.72
N LYS A 145 24.93 56.73 18.66
CA LYS A 145 25.57 56.34 17.40
C LYS A 145 24.77 55.23 16.71
N GLY A 146 24.30 55.51 15.50
CA GLY A 146 23.55 54.56 14.66
C GLY A 146 22.03 54.56 14.87
N LEU A 147 21.50 55.47 15.71
CA LEU A 147 20.07 55.57 15.98
C LEU A 147 19.49 56.84 15.33
N GLU A 148 18.68 56.69 14.27
CA GLU A 148 18.09 57.83 13.52
C GLU A 148 17.30 58.79 14.41
N VAL A 149 16.58 58.24 15.39
CA VAL A 149 15.75 59.00 16.34
C VAL A 149 16.57 59.83 17.34
N ALA A 150 17.86 59.54 17.53
CA ALA A 150 18.74 60.32 18.41
C ALA A 150 19.38 61.54 17.70
N LYS A 151 19.29 61.63 16.36
CA LYS A 151 20.00 62.64 15.56
C LYS A 151 19.63 64.07 15.92
N GLU A 152 18.37 64.36 16.20
CA GLU A 152 17.93 65.72 16.55
C GLU A 152 18.49 66.19 17.90
N ALA A 153 18.56 65.28 18.89
CA ALA A 153 19.12 65.59 20.20
C ALA A 153 20.65 65.73 20.13
N ILE A 154 21.33 64.88 19.36
CA ILE A 154 22.77 65.02 19.08
C ILE A 154 23.06 66.39 18.45
N LYS A 155 22.26 66.79 17.45
CA LYS A 155 22.41 68.10 16.79
C LYS A 155 22.22 69.26 17.77
N LYS A 156 21.25 69.19 18.68
CA LYS A 156 21.06 70.19 19.74
C LYS A 156 22.26 70.25 20.69
N ALA A 157 22.87 69.12 21.04
CA ALA A 157 24.09 69.10 21.86
C ALA A 157 25.27 69.75 21.12
N GLU A 158 25.39 69.53 19.81
CA GLU A 158 26.41 70.13 18.95
C GLU A 158 26.25 71.66 18.85
N GLU A 159 25.02 72.12 18.61
CA GLU A 159 24.68 73.54 18.53
C GLU A 159 24.94 74.24 19.89
N ALA A 160 24.52 73.64 21.01
CA ALA A 160 24.75 74.17 22.35
C ALA A 160 26.26 74.23 22.71
N ALA A 161 27.04 73.19 22.38
CA ALA A 161 28.48 73.19 22.61
C ALA A 161 29.22 74.26 21.78
N ALA A 162 28.81 74.45 20.51
CA ALA A 162 29.36 75.49 19.65
C ALA A 162 29.04 76.90 20.18
N GLU A 163 27.82 77.11 20.67
CA GLU A 163 27.41 78.38 21.27
C GLU A 163 28.10 78.66 22.61
N ALA A 164 28.29 77.65 23.47
CA ALA A 164 29.07 77.80 24.71
C ALA A 164 30.52 78.22 24.43
N LYS A 165 31.15 77.64 23.40
CA LYS A 165 32.48 78.03 22.94
C LYS A 165 32.53 79.47 22.44
N ASN A 166 31.54 79.89 21.64
CA ASN A 166 31.43 81.28 21.18
C ASN A 166 31.30 82.26 22.36
N GLN A 167 30.56 81.90 23.42
CA GLN A 167 30.46 82.73 24.63
C GLN A 167 31.75 82.76 25.44
N ALA A 168 32.48 81.64 25.55
CA ALA A 168 33.80 81.63 26.17
C ALA A 168 34.79 82.54 25.44
N ASP A 169 34.77 82.56 24.10
CA ASP A 169 35.58 83.47 23.30
C ASP A 169 35.20 84.96 23.52
N ILE A 170 33.91 85.25 23.73
CA ILE A 170 33.43 86.60 24.08
C ILE A 170 33.91 87.00 25.48
N ALA A 171 33.80 86.12 26.47
CA ALA A 171 34.30 86.35 27.83
C ALA A 171 35.81 86.58 27.84
N GLU A 172 36.56 85.81 27.04
CA GLU A 172 38.01 86.00 26.88
C GLU A 172 38.34 87.37 26.25
N LYS A 173 37.66 87.75 25.16
CA LYS A 173 37.86 89.05 24.50
C LYS A 173 37.52 90.19 25.45
N ALA A 174 36.43 90.10 26.19
CA ALA A 174 36.02 91.11 27.17
C ALA A 174 37.01 91.20 28.34
N ALA A 175 37.52 90.07 28.84
CA ALA A 175 38.53 90.06 29.91
C ALA A 175 39.88 90.64 29.46
N ASN A 176 40.28 90.41 28.21
CA ASN A 176 41.47 91.04 27.63
C ASN A 176 41.24 92.54 27.39
N ALA A 177 40.08 92.94 26.86
CA ALA A 177 39.72 94.35 26.70
C ALA A 177 39.64 95.10 28.05
N ALA A 178 39.20 94.44 29.12
CA ALA A 178 39.24 95.00 30.49
C ALA A 178 40.69 95.24 30.95
N LYS A 179 41.62 94.33 30.67
CA LYS A 179 43.06 94.52 30.96
C LYS A 179 43.66 95.66 30.15
N ASP A 180 43.30 95.77 28.88
CA ASP A 180 43.80 96.83 27.99
C ASP A 180 43.23 98.20 28.40
N ALA A 181 41.94 98.27 28.77
CA ALA A 181 41.31 99.47 29.30
C ALA A 181 41.93 99.92 30.63
N ALA A 182 42.30 98.98 31.50
CA ALA A 182 43.03 99.25 32.73
C ALA A 182 44.44 99.82 32.49
N ALA A 183 45.09 99.44 31.39
CA ALA A 183 46.43 99.88 31.01
C ALA A 183 46.47 101.23 30.25
N ALA A 184 45.36 101.68 29.66
CA ALA A 184 45.29 102.90 28.86
C ALA A 184 45.38 104.20 29.70
N GLU A 185 45.99 105.28 29.18
CA GLU A 185 46.06 106.61 29.82
C GLU A 185 44.79 107.46 29.55
N LYS A 186 43.62 106.94 29.93
CA LYS A 186 42.33 107.67 29.84
C LYS A 186 41.79 108.07 31.22
N GLU A 187 40.98 109.12 31.28
CA GLU A 187 40.44 109.70 32.52
C GLU A 187 39.32 108.84 33.17
N ASP A 188 38.69 107.93 32.42
CA ASP A 188 37.49 107.17 32.85
C ASP A 188 37.66 105.63 32.85
N LYS A 189 38.85 105.14 33.22
CA LYS A 189 39.26 103.71 33.11
C LYS A 189 38.31 102.74 33.83
N LEU A 190 37.78 103.13 34.98
CA LEU A 190 36.98 102.25 35.83
C LEU A 190 35.63 101.91 35.17
N ASN A 191 35.02 102.87 34.45
CA ASN A 191 33.75 102.66 33.78
C ASN A 191 33.89 101.73 32.56
N ASP A 192 34.97 101.90 31.78
CA ASP A 192 35.31 101.00 30.67
C ASP A 192 35.58 99.57 31.15
N VAL A 193 36.35 99.40 32.23
CA VAL A 193 36.61 98.10 32.86
C VAL A 193 35.30 97.46 33.35
N LYS A 194 34.45 98.18 34.08
CA LYS A 194 33.14 97.69 34.55
C LYS A 194 32.21 97.29 33.41
N SER A 195 32.24 98.02 32.29
CA SER A 195 31.46 97.65 31.10
C SER A 195 31.94 96.33 30.50
N GLN A 196 33.26 96.13 30.41
CA GLN A 196 33.83 94.88 29.90
C GLN A 196 33.62 93.70 30.87
N VAL A 197 33.68 93.93 32.18
CA VAL A 197 33.34 92.91 33.19
C VAL A 197 31.90 92.44 33.04
N LYS A 198 30.95 93.35 32.85
CA LYS A 198 29.54 92.98 32.60
C LYS A 198 29.36 92.15 31.33
N ILE A 199 30.15 92.42 30.28
CA ILE A 199 30.14 91.60 29.06
C ILE A 199 30.70 90.21 29.35
N ALA A 200 31.80 90.11 30.12
CA ALA A 200 32.38 88.83 30.52
C ALA A 200 31.45 88.00 31.42
N GLU A 201 30.80 88.61 32.41
CA GLU A 201 29.80 87.96 33.29
C GLU A 201 28.53 87.56 32.51
N GLY A 202 28.07 88.40 31.57
CA GLY A 202 26.96 88.07 30.67
C GLY A 202 27.27 86.91 29.73
N ALA A 203 28.51 86.82 29.26
CA ALA A 203 29.00 85.70 28.46
C ALA A 203 29.13 84.42 29.29
N LEU A 204 29.61 84.51 30.55
CA LEU A 204 29.63 83.39 31.50
C LEU A 204 28.23 82.81 31.72
N THR A 205 27.27 83.63 32.11
CA THR A 205 25.89 83.17 32.36
C THR A 205 25.25 82.55 31.12
N SER A 206 25.64 82.99 29.91
CA SER A 206 25.20 82.39 28.66
C SER A 206 25.92 81.08 28.34
N ALA A 207 27.23 80.99 28.61
CA ALA A 207 28.02 79.76 28.47
C ALA A 207 27.52 78.66 29.42
N GLU A 208 27.19 78.99 30.67
CA GLU A 208 26.62 78.05 31.64
C GLU A 208 25.25 77.53 31.22
N LYS A 209 24.36 78.40 30.72
CA LYS A 209 23.06 77.96 30.16
C LYS A 209 23.25 76.98 29.01
N LYS A 210 24.20 77.26 28.12
CA LYS A 210 24.51 76.40 26.96
C LYS A 210 25.16 75.08 27.36
N LYS A 211 25.99 75.07 28.40
CA LYS A 211 26.46 73.83 29.05
C LYS A 211 25.27 72.98 29.51
N THR A 212 24.33 73.57 30.25
CA THR A 212 23.14 72.84 30.71
C THR A 212 22.29 72.32 29.55
N GLU A 213 22.12 73.10 28.47
CA GLU A 213 21.43 72.64 27.25
C GLU A 213 22.14 71.43 26.59
N ALA A 214 23.47 71.43 26.56
CA ALA A 214 24.25 70.30 26.04
C ALA A 214 24.13 69.05 26.93
N GLU A 215 24.15 69.20 28.26
CA GLU A 215 23.95 68.11 29.21
C GLU A 215 22.53 67.52 29.14
N ILE A 216 21.51 68.36 28.96
CA ILE A 216 20.12 67.93 28.71
C ILE A 216 20.04 67.09 27.43
N ALA A 217 20.67 67.56 26.36
CA ALA A 217 20.66 66.85 25.09
C ALA A 217 21.32 65.45 25.17
N VAL A 218 22.35 65.25 25.99
CA VAL A 218 22.96 63.93 26.24
C VAL A 218 21.99 62.95 26.89
N GLU A 219 21.27 63.40 27.92
CA GLU A 219 20.33 62.53 28.64
C GLU A 219 19.10 62.22 27.79
N ILE A 220 18.68 63.14 26.92
CA ILE A 220 17.68 62.85 25.88
C ILE A 220 18.17 61.71 24.99
N VAL A 221 19.43 61.75 24.53
CA VAL A 221 19.99 60.66 23.71
C VAL A 221 19.99 59.32 24.46
N LYS A 222 20.42 59.29 25.71
CA LYS A 222 20.41 58.05 26.51
C LYS A 222 19.00 57.50 26.73
N ALA A 223 18.02 58.37 26.97
CA ALA A 223 16.62 57.97 27.11
C ALA A 223 16.05 57.40 25.79
N VAL A 224 16.41 58.01 24.64
CA VAL A 224 16.01 57.51 23.32
C VAL A 224 16.64 56.14 23.02
N VAL A 225 17.90 55.92 23.42
CA VAL A 225 18.56 54.61 23.31
C VAL A 225 17.88 53.57 24.20
N ALA A 226 17.61 53.90 25.46
CA ALA A 226 16.91 53.02 26.38
C ALA A 226 15.49 52.66 25.89
N LYS A 227 14.79 53.61 25.27
CA LYS A 227 13.49 53.38 24.61
C LYS A 227 13.61 52.34 23.50
N GLU A 228 14.56 52.50 22.59
CA GLU A 228 14.74 51.60 21.45
C GLU A 228 15.11 50.18 21.89
N GLU A 229 15.97 50.04 22.90
CA GLU A 229 16.31 48.74 23.48
C GLU A 229 15.13 48.08 24.20
N ALA A 230 14.34 48.86 24.94
CA ALA A 230 13.12 48.38 25.59
C ALA A 230 12.03 47.99 24.58
N GLN A 231 11.88 48.75 23.50
CA GLN A 231 10.94 48.42 22.42
C GLN A 231 11.34 47.13 21.70
N LYS A 232 12.63 46.97 21.35
CA LYS A 232 13.16 45.72 20.77
C LYS A 232 12.95 44.52 21.71
N ALA A 233 13.26 44.68 22.99
CA ALA A 233 13.02 43.65 23.99
C ALA A 233 11.54 43.28 24.12
N SER A 234 10.63 44.25 24.01
CA SER A 234 9.18 44.03 24.02
C SER A 234 8.72 43.24 22.79
N ASP A 235 9.14 43.63 21.59
CA ASP A 235 8.77 42.98 20.34
C ASP A 235 9.29 41.53 20.27
N GLU A 236 10.51 41.29 20.74
CA GLU A 236 11.12 39.96 20.81
C GLU A 236 10.43 39.06 21.86
N ALA A 237 10.08 39.61 23.03
CA ALA A 237 9.29 38.92 24.05
C ALA A 237 7.90 38.53 23.53
N GLN A 238 7.22 39.41 22.79
CA GLN A 238 5.93 39.08 22.16
C GLN A 238 6.04 37.94 21.13
N LYS A 239 7.10 37.91 20.31
CA LYS A 239 7.36 36.79 19.38
C LYS A 239 7.56 35.47 20.11
N ALA A 240 8.27 35.48 21.24
CA ALA A 240 8.42 34.30 22.09
C ALA A 240 7.07 33.83 22.66
N CYS A 241 6.21 34.75 23.10
CA CYS A 241 4.84 34.41 23.54
C CYS A 241 4.02 33.73 22.42
N GLU A 242 4.13 34.18 21.18
CA GLU A 242 3.44 33.54 20.03
C GLU A 242 3.97 32.14 19.72
N LYS A 243 5.29 31.92 19.79
CA LYS A 243 5.88 30.57 19.69
C LYS A 243 5.37 29.66 20.80
N ALA A 244 5.35 30.16 22.04
CA ALA A 244 4.82 29.45 23.21
C ALA A 244 3.33 29.11 23.04
N LYS A 245 2.51 30.01 22.48
CA LYS A 245 1.10 29.73 22.14
C LYS A 245 0.95 28.57 21.16
N LYS A 246 1.75 28.53 20.09
CA LYS A 246 1.71 27.45 19.09
C LYS A 246 2.13 26.11 19.69
N ALA A 247 3.18 26.10 20.50
CA ALA A 247 3.63 24.90 21.21
C ALA A 247 2.56 24.41 22.20
N HIS A 248 1.96 25.33 22.96
CA HIS A 248 0.88 25.06 23.91
C HIS A 248 -0.37 24.46 23.24
N ALA A 249 -0.79 24.99 22.07
CA ALA A 249 -1.92 24.45 21.33
C ALA A 249 -1.69 23.01 20.84
N LYS A 250 -0.46 22.69 20.40
CA LYS A 250 -0.07 21.31 20.05
C LYS A 250 0.01 20.39 21.28
N ALA A 251 0.41 20.93 22.43
CA ALA A 251 0.62 20.20 23.68
C ALA A 251 -0.64 19.97 24.53
N GLN A 252 -1.82 20.43 24.08
CA GLN A 252 -3.07 20.35 24.85
C GLN A 252 -3.52 18.91 25.21
N LYS A 253 -2.84 17.88 24.69
CA LYS A 253 -2.98 16.46 25.05
C LYS A 253 -2.17 16.04 26.30
N ALA A 254 -1.20 16.84 26.75
CA ALA A 254 -0.26 16.56 27.85
C ALA A 254 -0.45 17.55 29.02
N SER A 255 -1.33 17.22 29.98
CA SER A 255 -1.83 18.11 31.06
C SER A 255 -0.77 18.97 31.77
N ASP A 256 0.40 18.40 32.12
CA ASP A 256 1.35 19.06 33.02
C ASP A 256 2.33 20.01 32.31
N THR A 257 2.58 19.80 31.02
CA THR A 257 3.42 20.66 30.18
C THR A 257 2.74 22.00 29.89
N THR A 258 1.42 21.99 29.83
CA THR A 258 0.53 23.10 29.49
C THR A 258 0.64 24.27 30.48
N LYS A 259 0.63 23.97 31.79
CA LYS A 259 0.67 24.98 32.87
C LYS A 259 1.97 25.78 32.91
N THR A 260 3.09 25.11 32.68
CA THR A 260 4.43 25.73 32.72
C THR A 260 4.64 26.68 31.54
N VAL A 261 4.22 26.25 30.34
CA VAL A 261 4.26 27.11 29.14
C VAL A 261 3.33 28.32 29.30
N GLU A 262 2.14 28.12 29.85
CA GLU A 262 1.18 29.20 30.11
C GLU A 262 1.73 30.22 31.11
N THR A 263 2.37 29.77 32.18
CA THR A 263 2.98 30.62 33.20
C THR A 263 4.14 31.46 32.65
N PHE A 264 5.04 30.87 31.87
CA PHE A 264 6.16 31.63 31.28
C PHE A 264 5.68 32.59 30.19
N LYS A 265 4.63 32.22 29.44
CA LYS A 265 3.99 33.09 28.48
C LYS A 265 3.40 34.34 29.15
N THR A 266 2.63 34.20 30.23
CA THR A 266 2.03 35.35 30.93
C THR A 266 3.09 36.25 31.56
N ASN A 267 4.15 35.66 32.12
CA ASN A 267 5.28 36.42 32.67
C ASN A 267 6.05 37.21 31.59
N ALA A 268 6.28 36.61 30.42
CA ALA A 268 6.91 37.30 29.29
C ALA A 268 6.04 38.43 28.73
N GLU A 269 4.72 38.21 28.64
CA GLU A 269 3.76 39.23 28.20
C GLU A 269 3.69 40.41 29.18
N ALA A 270 3.65 40.13 30.49
CA ALA A 270 3.69 41.16 31.52
C ALA A 270 4.99 41.99 31.48
N ALA A 271 6.15 41.33 31.35
CA ALA A 271 7.43 42.01 31.26
C ALA A 271 7.58 42.83 29.96
N ALA A 272 7.06 42.34 28.83
CA ALA A 272 7.03 43.06 27.56
C ALA A 272 6.19 44.35 27.65
N ASN A 273 5.02 44.28 28.29
CA ASN A 273 4.16 45.44 28.50
C ASN A 273 4.83 46.46 29.45
N LYS A 274 5.44 45.99 30.54
CA LYS A 274 6.20 46.85 31.47
C LYS A 274 7.36 47.57 30.77
N ALA A 275 8.12 46.87 29.91
CA ALA A 275 9.20 47.48 29.13
C ALA A 275 8.67 48.56 28.19
N LYS A 276 7.54 48.31 27.52
CA LYS A 276 6.88 49.28 26.64
C LYS A 276 6.38 50.51 27.40
N ASP A 277 5.79 50.32 28.57
CA ASP A 277 5.28 51.41 29.40
C ASP A 277 6.41 52.27 29.96
N GLU A 278 7.50 51.67 30.47
CA GLU A 278 8.66 52.42 30.96
C GLU A 278 9.44 53.11 29.84
N ALA A 279 9.49 52.52 28.64
CA ALA A 279 10.05 53.18 27.45
C ALA A 279 9.27 54.45 27.08
N GLY A 280 7.93 54.40 27.12
CA GLY A 280 7.08 55.57 26.90
C GLY A 280 7.27 56.65 27.98
N LYS A 281 7.42 56.25 29.25
CA LYS A 281 7.71 57.20 30.35
C LYS A 281 9.09 57.85 30.19
N ALA A 282 10.11 57.09 29.82
CA ALA A 282 11.45 57.62 29.54
C ALA A 282 11.45 58.63 28.38
N GLU A 283 10.68 58.35 27.33
CA GLU A 283 10.50 59.27 26.21
C GLU A 283 9.86 60.59 26.66
N THR A 284 8.73 60.53 27.37
CA THR A 284 8.05 61.75 27.84
C THR A 284 8.93 62.60 28.77
N ALA A 285 9.61 61.96 29.72
CA ALA A 285 10.51 62.66 30.64
C ALA A 285 11.71 63.29 29.93
N ALA A 286 12.23 62.65 28.88
CA ALA A 286 13.30 63.20 28.07
C ALA A 286 12.84 64.39 27.22
N THR A 287 11.67 64.31 26.58
CA THR A 287 11.16 65.40 25.74
C THR A 287 10.76 66.64 26.54
N ASP A 288 10.33 66.45 27.79
CA ASP A 288 9.86 67.54 28.65
C ASP A 288 10.97 68.22 29.45
N ALA A 289 12.19 67.66 29.45
CA ALA A 289 13.31 68.17 30.25
C ALA A 289 13.81 69.54 29.77
N LYS A 290 13.61 70.57 30.61
CA LYS A 290 14.02 71.96 30.34
C LYS A 290 14.85 72.56 31.48
N SER A 291 14.97 71.86 32.60
CA SER A 291 15.69 72.27 33.80
C SER A 291 16.59 71.16 34.34
N THR A 292 17.45 71.52 35.29
CA THR A 292 18.31 70.61 36.04
C THR A 292 17.54 69.56 36.84
N GLU A 293 16.39 69.92 37.40
CA GLU A 293 15.50 69.01 38.11
C GLU A 293 14.85 68.00 37.15
N ASP A 294 14.43 68.44 35.96
CA ASP A 294 13.87 67.55 34.94
C ASP A 294 14.91 66.54 34.42
N LEU A 295 16.18 66.94 34.39
CA LEU A 295 17.30 66.06 34.01
C LEU A 295 17.42 64.85 34.95
N SER A 296 17.22 65.05 36.26
CA SER A 296 17.24 63.96 37.23
C SER A 296 16.09 63.00 36.99
N VAL A 297 14.89 63.52 36.70
CA VAL A 297 13.72 62.71 36.39
C VAL A 297 13.93 61.89 35.11
N ALA A 298 14.49 62.49 34.06
CA ALA A 298 14.80 61.81 32.80
C ALA A 298 15.80 60.65 33.01
N LYS A 299 16.85 60.85 33.82
CA LYS A 299 17.82 59.81 34.18
C LYS A 299 17.18 58.61 34.88
N ASP A 300 16.31 58.88 35.85
CA ASP A 300 15.64 57.83 36.61
C ASP A 300 14.68 57.02 35.73
N LYS A 301 13.97 57.67 34.81
CA LYS A 301 13.10 56.99 33.85
C LYS A 301 13.87 56.19 32.81
N ALA A 302 15.02 56.67 32.33
CA ALA A 302 15.88 55.92 31.43
C ALA A 302 16.39 54.61 32.06
N LYS A 303 16.83 54.65 33.33
CA LYS A 303 17.23 53.46 34.09
C LYS A 303 16.07 52.49 34.32
N ALA A 304 14.87 53.00 34.56
CA ALA A 304 13.67 52.17 34.69
C ALA A 304 13.34 51.43 33.38
N ALA A 305 13.47 52.11 32.24
CA ALA A 305 13.32 51.50 30.91
C ALA A 305 14.38 50.43 30.64
N GLU A 306 15.66 50.69 30.95
CA GLU A 306 16.75 49.73 30.83
C GLU A 306 16.51 48.46 31.68
N THR A 307 16.11 48.65 32.95
CA THR A 307 15.80 47.55 33.86
C THR A 307 14.63 46.72 33.35
N ALA A 308 13.58 47.37 32.85
CA ALA A 308 12.42 46.69 32.29
C ALA A 308 12.78 45.93 31.00
N ALA A 309 13.69 46.45 30.17
CA ALA A 309 14.20 45.76 28.98
C ALA A 309 14.97 44.47 29.33
N ILE A 310 15.82 44.52 30.38
CA ILE A 310 16.55 43.35 30.88
C ILE A 310 15.58 42.29 31.39
N GLU A 311 14.55 42.69 32.14
CA GLU A 311 13.51 41.80 32.65
C GLU A 311 12.72 41.14 31.50
N ALA A 312 12.35 41.91 30.47
CA ALA A 312 11.67 41.41 29.27
C ALA A 312 12.51 40.36 28.53
N LYS A 313 13.79 40.64 28.26
CA LYS A 313 14.71 39.66 27.64
C LYS A 313 14.85 38.38 28.46
N LYS A 314 14.93 38.49 29.79
CA LYS A 314 15.02 37.32 30.68
C LYS A 314 13.76 36.46 30.61
N GLN A 315 12.58 37.07 30.60
CA GLN A 315 11.32 36.31 30.52
C GLN A 315 11.09 35.74 29.12
N GLN A 316 11.52 36.44 28.06
CA GLN A 316 11.50 35.94 26.68
C GLN A 316 12.25 34.60 26.56
N VAL A 317 13.51 34.54 27.01
CA VAL A 317 14.32 33.32 26.91
C VAL A 317 13.66 32.15 27.64
N LYS A 318 13.08 32.39 28.82
CA LYS A 318 12.32 31.37 29.57
C LYS A 318 11.09 30.89 28.82
N ALA A 319 10.35 31.79 28.18
CA ALA A 319 9.18 31.43 27.37
C ALA A 319 9.57 30.62 26.13
N GLU A 320 10.68 30.95 25.46
CA GLU A 320 11.20 30.17 24.32
C GLU A 320 11.67 28.77 24.75
N ILE A 321 12.43 28.67 25.85
CA ILE A 321 12.86 27.37 26.39
C ILE A 321 11.65 26.50 26.73
N ALA A 322 10.64 27.07 27.43
CA ALA A 322 9.42 26.34 27.76
C ALA A 322 8.67 25.84 26.50
N ALA A 323 8.63 26.64 25.44
CA ALA A 323 8.01 26.27 24.17
C ALA A 323 8.74 25.10 23.49
N GLU A 324 10.08 25.13 23.44
CA GLU A 324 10.89 24.06 22.84
C GLU A 324 10.84 22.77 23.65
N VAL A 325 10.85 22.86 25.00
CA VAL A 325 10.63 21.69 25.87
C VAL A 325 9.26 21.06 25.60
N ALA A 326 8.22 21.89 25.46
CA ALA A 326 6.87 21.39 25.15
C ALA A 326 6.81 20.73 23.77
N LYS A 327 7.46 21.32 22.76
CA LYS A 327 7.61 20.72 21.43
C LYS A 327 8.24 19.33 21.51
N ALA A 328 9.33 19.18 22.26
CA ALA A 328 10.02 17.90 22.43
C ALA A 328 9.13 16.85 23.13
N LYS A 329 8.38 17.25 24.16
CA LYS A 329 7.43 16.36 24.85
C LYS A 329 6.29 15.88 23.95
N VAL A 330 5.73 16.77 23.13
CA VAL A 330 4.71 16.39 22.13
C VAL A 330 5.28 15.37 21.14
N ALA A 331 6.49 15.60 20.63
CA ALA A 331 7.15 14.67 19.73
C ALA A 331 7.34 13.29 20.37
N LYS A 332 7.74 13.23 21.64
CA LYS A 332 7.81 11.97 22.40
C LYS A 332 6.46 11.25 22.45
N GLU A 333 5.37 11.94 22.81
CA GLU A 333 4.05 11.31 22.90
C GLU A 333 3.57 10.77 21.54
N GLU A 334 3.83 11.52 20.46
CA GLU A 334 3.52 11.07 19.11
C GLU A 334 4.32 9.82 18.70
N ALA A 335 5.60 9.76 19.09
CA ALA A 335 6.46 8.61 18.84
C ALA A 335 6.04 7.38 19.66
N ASP A 336 5.70 7.57 20.95
CA ASP A 336 5.18 6.52 21.82
C ASP A 336 3.85 5.96 21.29
N ALA A 337 2.98 6.81 20.75
CA ALA A 337 1.74 6.40 20.11
C ALA A 337 1.98 5.59 18.82
N ALA A 338 2.95 6.01 17.99
CA ALA A 338 3.35 5.27 16.79
C ALA A 338 3.95 3.89 17.14
N GLN A 339 4.81 3.83 18.16
CA GLN A 339 5.36 2.57 18.67
C GLN A 339 4.25 1.61 19.13
N LYS A 340 3.32 2.09 19.98
CA LYS A 340 2.21 1.25 20.46
C LYS A 340 1.38 0.68 19.33
N LYS A 341 1.04 1.49 18.34
CA LYS A 341 0.33 1.03 17.13
C LYS A 341 1.12 -0.03 16.37
N ALA A 342 2.42 0.17 16.18
CA ALA A 342 3.29 -0.81 15.52
C ALA A 342 3.33 -2.13 16.31
N GLU A 343 3.45 -2.09 17.64
CA GLU A 343 3.44 -3.27 18.51
C GLU A 343 2.09 -4.01 18.53
N GLU A 344 0.97 -3.27 18.47
CA GLU A 344 -0.36 -3.87 18.31
C GLU A 344 -0.48 -4.58 16.96
N ALA A 345 0.00 -3.92 15.90
CA ALA A 345 0.03 -4.48 14.55
C ALA A 345 0.92 -5.74 14.48
N LYS A 346 2.02 -5.78 15.24
CA LYS A 346 2.88 -6.96 15.38
C LYS A 346 2.15 -8.20 15.88
N LYS A 347 1.11 -8.08 16.71
CA LYS A 347 0.33 -9.25 17.16
C LYS A 347 -0.34 -9.99 15.99
N ILE A 348 -0.72 -9.24 14.94
CA ILE A 348 -1.28 -9.80 13.70
C ILE A 348 -0.18 -10.51 12.92
N VAL A 349 1.01 -9.90 12.83
CA VAL A 349 2.20 -10.48 12.20
C VAL A 349 2.59 -11.80 12.84
N ASP A 350 2.72 -11.84 14.17
CA ASP A 350 3.10 -13.03 14.93
C ASP A 350 2.08 -14.17 14.73
N LYS A 351 0.81 -13.83 14.47
CA LYS A 351 -0.22 -14.81 14.13
C LYS A 351 -0.04 -15.33 12.70
N ILE A 352 0.14 -14.44 11.71
CA ILE A 352 0.39 -14.83 10.31
C ILE A 352 1.65 -15.71 10.20
N ALA A 353 2.72 -15.33 10.89
CA ALA A 353 3.98 -16.09 10.86
C ALA A 353 3.86 -17.50 11.48
N LYS A 354 2.94 -17.72 12.42
CA LYS A 354 2.69 -19.03 13.04
C LYS A 354 1.69 -19.88 12.27
N ASP A 355 0.63 -19.23 11.79
CA ASP A 355 -0.53 -19.92 11.21
C ASP A 355 -0.35 -20.18 9.71
N SER A 356 0.48 -19.39 9.02
CA SER A 356 0.69 -19.50 7.58
C SER A 356 2.00 -20.22 7.23
N ASN A 357 1.89 -21.16 6.30
CA ASN A 357 3.03 -21.82 5.64
C ASN A 357 3.42 -21.14 4.31
N VAL A 358 2.85 -19.98 4.00
CA VAL A 358 3.12 -19.24 2.75
C VAL A 358 4.45 -18.48 2.89
N PRO A 359 5.51 -18.84 2.15
CA PRO A 359 6.85 -18.26 2.34
C PRO A 359 6.88 -16.74 2.15
N GLU A 360 6.15 -16.21 1.17
CA GLU A 360 6.07 -14.78 0.88
C GLU A 360 5.35 -14.01 1.98
N ALA A 361 4.30 -14.60 2.58
CA ALA A 361 3.62 -14.02 3.73
C ALA A 361 4.55 -13.97 4.96
N GLN A 362 5.36 -15.01 5.16
CA GLN A 362 6.36 -15.05 6.24
C GLN A 362 7.45 -13.98 6.04
N LYS A 363 7.95 -13.79 4.82
CA LYS A 363 8.92 -12.71 4.50
C LYS A 363 8.35 -11.33 4.78
N ALA A 364 7.09 -11.07 4.40
CA ALA A 364 6.42 -9.81 4.70
C ALA A 364 6.21 -9.62 6.21
N ALA A 365 5.90 -10.69 6.94
CA ALA A 365 5.78 -10.69 8.40
C ALA A 365 7.13 -10.41 9.11
N GLU A 366 8.23 -10.98 8.63
CA GLU A 366 9.57 -10.68 9.13
C GLU A 366 9.93 -9.21 8.90
N PHE A 367 9.65 -8.67 7.71
CA PHE A 367 9.85 -7.26 7.41
C PHE A 367 9.03 -6.35 8.33
N ALA A 368 7.76 -6.68 8.58
CA ALA A 368 6.92 -5.96 9.54
C ALA A 368 7.51 -6.00 10.97
N THR A 369 8.13 -7.12 11.37
CA THR A 369 8.80 -7.23 12.67
C THR A 369 10.03 -6.32 12.76
N GLU A 370 10.81 -6.20 11.68
CA GLU A 370 11.94 -5.27 11.60
C GLU A 370 11.50 -3.81 11.66
N THR A 371 10.41 -3.44 10.97
CA THR A 371 9.88 -2.06 11.03
C THR A 371 9.31 -1.71 12.41
N VAL A 372 8.74 -2.67 13.14
CA VAL A 372 8.36 -2.47 14.55
C VAL A 372 9.58 -2.12 15.41
N LYS A 373 10.70 -2.84 15.26
CA LYS A 373 11.94 -2.53 16.00
C LYS A 373 12.47 -1.13 15.68
N LYS A 374 12.36 -0.70 14.41
CA LYS A 374 12.70 0.67 14.00
C LYS A 374 11.80 1.70 14.68
N ALA A 375 10.49 1.48 14.72
CA ALA A 375 9.54 2.37 15.40
C ALA A 375 9.87 2.49 16.91
N THR A 376 10.17 1.37 17.58
CA THR A 376 10.59 1.36 19.00
C THR A 376 11.90 2.12 19.22
N THR A 377 12.87 1.96 18.33
CA THR A 377 14.18 2.64 18.43
C THR A 377 14.02 4.16 18.27
N ALA A 378 13.26 4.59 17.27
CA ALA A 378 12.97 6.00 17.02
C ALA A 378 12.14 6.63 18.15
N ALA A 379 11.17 5.92 18.72
CA ALA A 379 10.43 6.38 19.91
C ALA A 379 11.34 6.52 21.14
N THR A 380 12.25 5.59 21.35
CA THR A 380 13.26 5.68 22.42
C THR A 380 14.17 6.90 22.24
N GLU A 381 14.60 7.18 21.00
CA GLU A 381 15.41 8.35 20.68
C GLU A 381 14.65 9.67 20.90
N ALA A 382 13.39 9.76 20.45
CA ALA A 382 12.52 10.89 20.72
C ALA A 382 12.35 11.13 22.24
N GLY A 383 12.19 10.05 23.01
CA GLY A 383 12.11 10.10 24.47
C GLY A 383 13.38 10.62 25.14
N LYS A 384 14.57 10.18 24.68
CA LYS A 384 15.87 10.67 25.17
C LYS A 384 16.05 12.15 24.87
N ASN A 385 15.83 12.57 23.63
CA ASN A 385 15.96 13.96 23.20
C ASN A 385 15.00 14.89 23.96
N ALA A 386 13.76 14.43 24.22
CA ALA A 386 12.80 15.17 25.03
C ALA A 386 13.24 15.30 26.50
N GLN A 387 13.79 14.24 27.10
CA GLN A 387 14.32 14.30 28.46
C GLN A 387 15.54 15.22 28.56
N GLU A 388 16.42 15.19 27.57
CA GLU A 388 17.57 16.10 27.50
C GLU A 388 17.16 17.56 27.31
N ALA A 389 16.08 17.82 26.57
CA ALA A 389 15.51 19.16 26.42
C ALA A 389 14.96 19.67 27.76
N GLU A 390 14.36 18.79 28.57
CA GLU A 390 13.81 19.11 29.89
C GLU A 390 14.87 19.38 30.97
N LYS A 391 16.09 18.81 30.85
CA LYS A 391 17.20 19.02 31.79
C LYS A 391 18.06 20.23 31.47
N SER A 392 18.16 20.63 30.21
CA SER A 392 18.91 21.82 29.78
C SER A 392 18.40 23.21 30.21
N PRO A 393 17.16 23.43 30.73
CA PRO A 393 16.70 24.76 31.14
C PRO A 393 17.49 25.38 32.31
N GLU A 394 18.11 24.58 33.17
CA GLU A 394 18.83 25.08 34.36
C GLU A 394 20.24 25.62 34.04
N GLU A 395 20.81 25.28 32.88
CA GLU A 395 22.18 25.66 32.49
C GLU A 395 22.22 26.66 31.31
N ALA A 396 21.10 26.89 30.63
CA ALA A 396 21.08 27.61 29.35
C ALA A 396 20.83 29.11 29.50
N ALA A 397 21.81 29.92 29.06
CA ALA A 397 21.66 31.37 28.91
C ALA A 397 20.84 31.77 27.66
N THR A 398 20.74 30.87 26.66
CA THR A 398 20.00 31.07 25.39
C THR A 398 19.15 29.84 25.04
N SER A 399 18.13 30.00 24.19
CA SER A 399 17.19 28.93 23.79
C SER A 399 17.76 27.93 22.78
N ASP A 400 18.92 28.19 22.17
CA ASP A 400 19.45 27.42 21.04
C ASP A 400 19.76 25.95 21.36
N ALA A 401 20.31 25.68 22.55
CA ALA A 401 20.66 24.31 22.97
C ALA A 401 19.42 23.44 23.17
N VAL A 402 18.33 24.02 23.69
CA VAL A 402 17.05 23.32 23.89
C VAL A 402 16.35 23.10 22.55
N LYS A 403 16.43 24.07 21.64
CA LYS A 403 15.88 23.99 20.30
C LYS A 403 16.47 22.83 19.48
N GLY A 404 17.80 22.65 19.48
CA GLY A 404 18.44 21.54 18.77
C GLY A 404 17.94 20.17 19.25
N LYS A 405 17.70 20.02 20.56
CA LYS A 405 17.14 18.80 21.16
C LYS A 405 15.66 18.61 20.82
N ALA A 406 14.88 19.68 20.80
CA ALA A 406 13.48 19.63 20.41
C ALA A 406 13.30 19.25 18.93
N ASP A 407 14.12 19.79 18.03
CA ASP A 407 14.14 19.44 16.61
C ASP A 407 14.56 17.97 16.40
N ALA A 408 15.54 17.47 17.16
CA ALA A 408 15.94 16.06 17.13
C ALA A 408 14.81 15.13 17.62
N ALA A 409 14.07 15.52 18.67
CA ALA A 409 12.91 14.78 19.13
C ALA A 409 11.80 14.73 18.07
N GLU A 410 11.50 15.85 17.40
CA GLU A 410 10.51 15.92 16.32
C GLU A 410 10.90 15.03 15.12
N LYS A 411 12.18 15.04 14.73
CA LYS A 411 12.68 14.18 13.66
C LYS A 411 12.53 12.70 14.01
N ALA A 412 12.94 12.29 15.21
CA ALA A 412 12.81 10.91 15.68
C ALA A 412 11.32 10.48 15.76
N ALA A 413 10.41 11.38 16.15
CA ALA A 413 8.98 11.11 16.10
C ALA A 413 8.45 10.88 14.68
N GLY A 414 8.96 11.64 13.70
CA GLY A 414 8.67 11.42 12.28
C GLY A 414 9.14 10.05 11.79
N GLU A 415 10.34 9.64 12.17
CA GLU A 415 10.89 8.30 11.85
C GLU A 415 10.06 7.18 12.50
N ALA A 416 9.60 7.35 13.74
CA ALA A 416 8.70 6.41 14.40
C ALA A 416 7.37 6.26 13.66
N LYS A 417 6.77 7.37 13.20
CA LYS A 417 5.54 7.34 12.38
C LYS A 417 5.76 6.69 11.02
N LYS A 418 6.89 6.97 10.35
CA LYS A 418 7.23 6.32 9.08
C LYS A 418 7.32 4.81 9.24
N ALA A 419 8.06 4.34 10.25
CA ALA A 419 8.20 2.91 10.54
C ALA A 419 6.87 2.24 10.94
N MET A 420 5.98 2.96 11.63
CA MET A 420 4.62 2.47 11.93
C MET A 420 3.81 2.24 10.65
N ILE A 421 3.84 3.18 9.71
CA ILE A 421 3.10 3.04 8.44
C ILE A 421 3.70 1.93 7.58
N GLU A 422 5.03 1.83 7.48
CA GLU A 422 5.70 0.72 6.80
C GLU A 422 5.29 -0.64 7.40
N THR A 423 5.12 -0.72 8.73
CA THR A 423 4.62 -1.91 9.43
C THR A 423 3.20 -2.27 9.00
N GLU A 424 2.29 -1.29 8.98
CA GLU A 424 0.89 -1.52 8.56
C GLU A 424 0.81 -2.01 7.11
N ILE A 425 1.59 -1.41 6.20
CA ILE A 425 1.62 -1.85 4.79
C ILE A 425 2.18 -3.27 4.68
N ALA A 426 3.27 -3.59 5.38
CA ALA A 426 3.85 -4.92 5.38
C ALA A 426 2.86 -5.99 5.88
N ILE A 427 2.01 -5.66 6.84
CA ILE A 427 0.93 -6.54 7.32
C ILE A 427 -0.11 -6.77 6.24
N GLU A 428 -0.52 -5.73 5.51
CA GLU A 428 -1.49 -5.90 4.41
C GLU A 428 -0.91 -6.73 3.26
N VAL A 429 0.38 -6.58 2.95
CA VAL A 429 1.09 -7.48 2.03
C VAL A 429 1.04 -8.91 2.53
N ALA A 430 1.39 -9.15 3.80
CA ALA A 430 1.39 -10.49 4.38
C ALA A 430 0.00 -11.16 4.32
N LYS A 431 -1.07 -10.42 4.62
CA LYS A 431 -2.45 -10.91 4.48
C LYS A 431 -2.82 -11.23 3.03
N ALA A 432 -2.46 -10.34 2.09
CA ALA A 432 -2.76 -10.53 0.67
C ALA A 432 -2.05 -11.77 0.09
N GLU A 433 -0.83 -12.07 0.53
CA GLU A 433 -0.10 -13.29 0.15
C GLU A 433 -0.80 -14.57 0.62
N VAL A 434 -1.31 -14.57 1.87
CA VAL A 434 -2.11 -15.70 2.37
C VAL A 434 -3.37 -15.89 1.54
N ILE A 435 -4.10 -14.80 1.28
CA ILE A 435 -5.32 -14.82 0.47
C ILE A 435 -5.03 -15.34 -0.95
N TYR A 436 -3.93 -14.94 -1.57
CA TYR A 436 -3.54 -15.42 -2.89
C TYR A 436 -3.22 -16.91 -2.91
N ALA A 437 -2.47 -17.41 -1.92
CA ALA A 437 -2.19 -18.85 -1.82
C ALA A 437 -3.48 -19.67 -1.63
N GLU A 438 -4.40 -19.20 -0.79
CA GLU A 438 -5.70 -19.84 -0.57
C GLU A 438 -6.57 -19.80 -1.84
N VAL A 439 -6.71 -18.64 -2.49
CA VAL A 439 -7.57 -18.51 -3.69
C VAL A 439 -7.07 -19.38 -4.83
N LYS A 440 -5.75 -19.50 -5.01
CA LYS A 440 -5.16 -20.33 -6.05
C LYS A 440 -5.54 -21.80 -5.87
N LYS A 441 -5.44 -22.30 -4.63
CA LYS A 441 -5.87 -23.66 -4.30
C LYS A 441 -7.38 -23.85 -4.52
N THR A 442 -8.18 -22.90 -4.07
CA THR A 442 -9.64 -22.93 -4.24
C THR A 442 -10.06 -22.96 -5.72
N ALA A 443 -9.40 -22.19 -6.58
CA ALA A 443 -9.68 -22.21 -8.01
C ALA A 443 -9.26 -23.54 -8.67
N GLN A 444 -8.11 -24.11 -8.29
CA GLN A 444 -7.68 -25.43 -8.76
C GLN A 444 -8.64 -26.55 -8.31
N GLU A 445 -9.15 -26.49 -7.08
CA GLU A 445 -10.17 -27.42 -6.60
C GLU A 445 -11.47 -27.29 -7.41
N ALA A 446 -11.87 -26.08 -7.78
CA ALA A 446 -13.05 -25.85 -8.62
C ALA A 446 -12.88 -26.41 -10.04
N GLU A 447 -11.71 -26.23 -10.66
CA GLU A 447 -11.38 -26.85 -11.96
C GLU A 447 -11.48 -28.38 -11.87
N LYS A 448 -10.90 -28.97 -10.83
CA LYS A 448 -10.98 -30.42 -10.60
C LYS A 448 -12.44 -30.86 -10.43
N ASP A 449 -13.23 -30.15 -9.64
CA ASP A 449 -14.65 -30.47 -9.45
C ASP A 449 -15.44 -30.39 -10.78
N ALA A 450 -15.13 -29.42 -11.64
CA ALA A 450 -15.71 -29.33 -12.98
C ALA A 450 -15.31 -30.51 -13.89
N THR A 451 -14.03 -30.93 -13.86
CA THR A 451 -13.59 -32.11 -14.63
C THR A 451 -14.28 -33.38 -14.16
N GLU A 452 -14.42 -33.57 -12.84
CA GLU A 452 -15.16 -34.71 -12.27
C GLU A 452 -16.66 -34.66 -12.67
N ALA A 453 -17.28 -33.47 -12.70
CA ALA A 453 -18.67 -33.32 -13.15
C ALA A 453 -18.85 -33.73 -14.63
N LYS A 454 -17.88 -33.39 -15.48
CA LYS A 454 -17.86 -33.76 -16.90
C LYS A 454 -17.76 -35.27 -17.10
N GLU A 455 -16.92 -35.95 -16.31
CA GLU A 455 -16.86 -37.41 -16.32
C GLU A 455 -18.20 -38.06 -15.93
N GLN A 456 -18.92 -37.47 -14.96
CA GLN A 456 -20.25 -37.95 -14.58
C GLN A 456 -21.28 -37.73 -15.69
N ALA A 457 -21.23 -36.59 -16.39
CA ALA A 457 -22.10 -36.35 -17.54
C ALA A 457 -21.87 -37.37 -18.67
N GLU A 458 -20.61 -37.71 -19.00
CA GLU A 458 -20.33 -38.77 -19.99
C GLU A 458 -20.81 -40.15 -19.53
N LYS A 459 -20.71 -40.48 -18.23
CA LYS A 459 -21.30 -41.71 -17.66
C LYS A 459 -22.82 -41.74 -17.81
N ALA A 460 -23.49 -40.61 -17.56
CA ALA A 460 -24.95 -40.49 -17.70
C ALA A 460 -25.39 -40.65 -19.16
N LYS A 461 -24.63 -40.07 -20.09
CA LYS A 461 -24.84 -40.21 -21.54
C LYS A 461 -24.70 -41.64 -22.02
N ALA A 462 -23.64 -42.34 -21.60
CA ALA A 462 -23.46 -43.76 -21.93
C ALA A 462 -24.64 -44.61 -21.42
N ALA A 463 -25.08 -44.38 -20.18
CA ALA A 463 -26.26 -45.06 -19.62
C ALA A 463 -27.56 -44.74 -20.38
N ALA A 464 -27.76 -43.49 -20.80
CA ALA A 464 -28.95 -43.08 -21.54
C ALA A 464 -29.01 -43.66 -22.96
N GLU A 465 -27.88 -43.77 -23.65
CA GLU A 465 -27.80 -44.49 -24.94
C GLU A 465 -28.06 -46.00 -24.74
N GLU A 466 -27.51 -46.57 -23.68
CA GLU A 466 -27.75 -47.96 -23.34
C GLU A 466 -29.24 -48.25 -23.04
N ALA A 467 -29.90 -47.39 -22.25
CA ALA A 467 -31.33 -47.48 -21.98
C ALA A 467 -32.16 -47.42 -23.27
N LYS A 468 -31.78 -46.55 -24.22
CA LYS A 468 -32.43 -46.41 -25.51
C LYS A 468 -32.28 -47.66 -26.39
N THR A 469 -31.07 -48.20 -26.50
CA THR A 469 -30.83 -49.42 -27.31
C THR A 469 -31.60 -50.64 -26.79
N HIS A 470 -31.67 -50.81 -25.46
CA HIS A 470 -32.50 -51.85 -24.85
C HIS A 470 -34.00 -51.52 -24.92
N GLY A 471 -34.32 -50.22 -24.95
CA GLY A 471 -35.59 -49.63 -25.40
C GLY A 471 -36.14 -50.27 -26.66
N GLU A 472 -35.39 -50.08 -27.74
CA GLU A 472 -35.74 -50.54 -29.09
C GLU A 472 -35.82 -52.07 -29.19
N LYS A 473 -34.97 -52.81 -28.46
CA LYS A 473 -35.03 -54.28 -28.39
C LYS A 473 -36.33 -54.78 -27.75
N ALA A 474 -36.75 -54.18 -26.64
CA ALA A 474 -38.02 -54.53 -25.99
C ALA A 474 -39.23 -54.22 -26.90
N GLU A 475 -39.18 -53.10 -27.62
CA GLU A 475 -40.27 -52.69 -28.51
C GLU A 475 -40.47 -53.67 -29.67
N LYS A 476 -39.39 -54.22 -30.25
CA LYS A 476 -39.44 -55.29 -31.28
C LYS A 476 -40.11 -56.59 -30.82
N VAL A 477 -40.28 -56.77 -29.52
CA VAL A 477 -40.94 -57.95 -28.93
C VAL A 477 -42.29 -57.60 -28.29
N GLY A 478 -42.81 -56.38 -28.52
CA GLY A 478 -44.15 -55.96 -28.10
C GLY A 478 -44.24 -55.50 -26.64
N GLU A 479 -43.11 -55.33 -25.95
CA GLU A 479 -43.07 -54.71 -24.62
C GLU A 479 -42.50 -53.29 -24.70
N SER A 480 -42.92 -52.42 -23.77
CA SER A 480 -42.42 -51.05 -23.72
C SER A 480 -41.56 -50.80 -22.48
N THR A 481 -40.34 -50.32 -22.71
CA THR A 481 -39.37 -49.79 -21.74
C THR A 481 -39.24 -48.27 -21.87
N LYS A 482 -40.12 -47.63 -22.64
CA LYS A 482 -40.05 -46.20 -22.99
C LYS A 482 -39.90 -45.28 -21.77
N ALA A 483 -40.62 -45.56 -20.68
CA ALA A 483 -40.49 -44.78 -19.44
C ALA A 483 -39.07 -44.77 -18.87
N HIS A 484 -38.39 -45.94 -18.83
CA HIS A 484 -37.00 -46.03 -18.34
C HIS A 484 -36.02 -45.33 -19.30
N SER A 485 -36.25 -45.45 -20.61
CA SER A 485 -35.44 -44.73 -21.61
C SER A 485 -35.61 -43.21 -21.52
N ASP A 486 -36.85 -42.74 -21.38
CA ASP A 486 -37.15 -41.31 -21.29
C ASP A 486 -36.56 -40.71 -19.99
N GLU A 487 -36.68 -41.42 -18.86
CA GLU A 487 -36.10 -41.01 -17.58
C GLU A 487 -34.56 -40.98 -17.63
N ALA A 488 -33.91 -42.00 -18.21
CA ALA A 488 -32.46 -42.03 -18.38
C ALA A 488 -31.96 -40.87 -19.26
N GLN A 489 -32.69 -40.53 -20.33
CA GLN A 489 -32.39 -39.40 -21.20
C GLN A 489 -32.60 -38.06 -20.49
N GLN A 490 -33.60 -37.95 -19.62
CA GLN A 490 -33.79 -36.76 -18.80
C GLN A 490 -32.66 -36.58 -17.78
N GLU A 491 -32.24 -37.65 -17.11
CA GLU A 491 -31.14 -37.58 -16.16
C GLU A 491 -29.78 -37.33 -16.85
N ASN A 492 -29.58 -37.78 -18.10
CA ASN A 492 -28.45 -37.34 -18.93
C ASN A 492 -28.43 -35.82 -19.16
N LYS A 493 -29.59 -35.22 -19.48
CA LYS A 493 -29.70 -33.75 -19.59
C LYS A 493 -29.38 -33.07 -18.26
N ASN A 494 -29.92 -33.56 -17.15
CA ASN A 494 -29.64 -33.02 -15.82
C ASN A 494 -28.15 -33.09 -15.47
N ALA A 495 -27.47 -34.20 -15.80
CA ALA A 495 -26.05 -34.37 -15.58
C ALA A 495 -25.22 -33.41 -16.43
N LYS A 496 -25.60 -33.23 -17.71
CA LYS A 496 -24.99 -32.28 -18.63
C LYS A 496 -25.14 -30.83 -18.15
N ASP A 497 -26.34 -30.40 -17.81
CA ASP A 497 -26.62 -29.05 -17.32
C ASP A 497 -25.84 -28.76 -16.02
N ALA A 498 -25.74 -29.75 -15.12
CA ALA A 498 -24.93 -29.64 -13.91
C ALA A 498 -23.43 -29.54 -14.23
N SER A 499 -22.93 -30.30 -15.20
CA SER A 499 -21.53 -30.22 -15.66
C SER A 499 -21.20 -28.86 -16.28
N GLU A 500 -22.06 -28.33 -17.16
CA GLU A 500 -21.85 -27.02 -17.79
C GLU A 500 -21.85 -25.90 -16.74
N GLU A 501 -22.74 -25.96 -15.75
CA GLU A 501 -22.75 -25.00 -14.65
C GLU A 501 -21.49 -25.13 -13.76
N ALA A 502 -21.01 -26.36 -13.51
CA ALA A 502 -19.76 -26.57 -12.78
C ALA A 502 -18.55 -25.96 -13.52
N GLU A 503 -18.46 -26.16 -14.84
CA GLU A 503 -17.42 -25.56 -15.69
C GLU A 503 -17.47 -24.02 -15.64
N ASN A 504 -18.66 -23.42 -15.79
CA ASN A 504 -18.83 -21.97 -15.69
C ASN A 504 -18.38 -21.42 -14.34
N ARG A 505 -18.71 -22.10 -13.23
CA ARG A 505 -18.30 -21.66 -11.89
C ARG A 505 -16.81 -21.86 -11.63
N ALA A 506 -16.19 -22.88 -12.22
CA ALA A 506 -14.74 -23.02 -12.17
C ALA A 506 -14.05 -21.86 -12.89
N VAL A 507 -14.57 -21.43 -14.06
CA VAL A 507 -14.07 -20.25 -14.78
C VAL A 507 -14.24 -18.98 -13.94
N ASP A 508 -15.41 -18.76 -13.32
CA ASP A 508 -15.64 -17.61 -12.43
C ASP A 508 -14.63 -17.62 -11.25
N ALA A 509 -14.34 -18.79 -10.67
CA ALA A 509 -13.37 -18.92 -9.58
C ALA A 509 -11.95 -18.56 -10.02
N LEU A 510 -11.55 -18.95 -11.23
CA LEU A 510 -10.25 -18.60 -11.82
C LEU A 510 -10.14 -17.10 -12.13
N GLU A 511 -11.18 -16.50 -12.74
CA GLU A 511 -11.17 -15.06 -13.04
C GLU A 511 -11.02 -14.24 -11.77
N GLU A 512 -11.74 -14.61 -10.70
CA GLU A 512 -11.61 -13.92 -9.42
C GLU A 512 -10.26 -14.21 -8.73
N ALA A 513 -9.66 -15.40 -8.91
CA ALA A 513 -8.31 -15.69 -8.46
C ALA A 513 -7.24 -14.83 -9.16
N TYR A 514 -7.35 -14.62 -10.47
CA TYR A 514 -6.49 -13.68 -11.22
C TYR A 514 -6.66 -12.24 -10.75
N ALA A 515 -7.89 -11.83 -10.42
CA ALA A 515 -8.12 -10.52 -9.83
C ALA A 515 -7.43 -10.35 -8.46
N VAL A 516 -7.45 -11.38 -7.62
CA VAL A 516 -6.68 -11.38 -6.35
C VAL A 516 -5.19 -11.20 -6.60
N GLU A 517 -4.62 -11.90 -7.58
CA GLU A 517 -3.20 -11.77 -7.96
C GLU A 517 -2.85 -10.34 -8.40
N ALA A 518 -3.68 -9.73 -9.25
CA ALA A 518 -3.49 -8.35 -9.69
C ALA A 518 -3.54 -7.35 -8.52
N HIS A 519 -4.43 -7.58 -7.55
CA HIS A 519 -4.52 -6.74 -6.36
C HIS A 519 -3.38 -6.97 -5.37
N LEU A 520 -2.88 -8.21 -5.23
CA LEU A 520 -1.64 -8.49 -4.49
C LEU A 520 -0.45 -7.71 -5.09
N ALA A 521 -0.32 -7.68 -6.41
CA ALA A 521 0.73 -6.90 -7.07
C ALA A 521 0.60 -5.40 -6.75
N ARG A 522 -0.62 -4.85 -6.73
CA ARG A 522 -0.86 -3.46 -6.31
C ARG A 522 -0.46 -3.20 -4.86
N THR A 523 -0.80 -4.11 -3.94
CA THR A 523 -0.38 -4.00 -2.53
C THR A 523 1.15 -4.01 -2.39
N LYS A 524 1.85 -4.85 -3.15
CA LYS A 524 3.32 -4.88 -3.20
C LYS A 524 3.91 -3.59 -3.76
N ASN A 525 3.35 -3.06 -4.84
CA ASN A 525 3.79 -1.79 -5.42
C ASN A 525 3.60 -0.63 -4.44
N ALA A 526 2.49 -0.59 -3.71
CA ALA A 526 2.27 0.41 -2.66
C ALA A 526 3.33 0.29 -1.53
N ALA A 527 3.72 -0.93 -1.15
CA ALA A 527 4.81 -1.16 -0.21
C ALA A 527 6.18 -0.67 -0.74
N GLU A 528 6.41 -0.77 -2.04
CA GLU A 528 7.63 -0.27 -2.67
C GLU A 528 7.64 1.26 -2.75
N SER A 529 6.52 1.87 -3.15
CA SER A 529 6.31 3.32 -3.12
C SER A 529 6.55 3.91 -1.73
N ALA A 530 6.08 3.23 -0.67
CA ALA A 530 6.30 3.66 0.72
C ALA A 530 7.79 3.71 1.10
N LYS A 531 8.63 2.80 0.58
CA LYS A 531 10.08 2.83 0.84
C LYS A 531 10.75 4.06 0.23
N SER A 532 10.31 4.47 -0.96
CA SER A 532 10.84 5.64 -1.67
C SER A 532 10.21 6.98 -1.26
N ALA A 533 9.14 6.96 -0.45
CA ALA A 533 8.43 8.17 -0.05
C ALA A 533 9.35 9.16 0.68
N THR A 534 9.31 10.41 0.23
CA THR A 534 10.16 11.50 0.71
C THR A 534 9.49 12.33 1.81
N ASP A 535 8.16 12.30 1.85
CA ASP A 535 7.36 12.97 2.87
C ASP A 535 6.24 12.08 3.44
N MET A 536 5.59 12.57 4.49
CA MET A 536 4.52 11.84 5.18
C MET A 536 3.24 11.72 4.36
N SER A 537 2.96 12.64 3.44
CA SER A 537 1.75 12.60 2.62
C SER A 537 1.82 11.50 1.57
N GLU A 538 2.97 11.33 0.93
CA GLU A 538 3.24 10.21 0.01
C GLU A 538 3.12 8.87 0.74
N LEU A 539 3.63 8.78 1.96
CA LEU A 539 3.58 7.57 2.77
C LEU A 539 2.14 7.21 3.19
N GLU A 540 1.33 8.21 3.57
CA GLU A 540 -0.09 8.01 3.89
C GLU A 540 -0.90 7.56 2.67
N LYS A 541 -0.63 8.11 1.47
CA LYS A 541 -1.26 7.65 0.23
C LYS A 541 -0.90 6.21 -0.10
N ALA A 542 0.38 5.85 0.01
CA ALA A 542 0.82 4.47 -0.19
C ALA A 542 0.14 3.49 0.79
N LYS A 543 -0.10 3.93 2.04
CA LYS A 543 -0.87 3.17 3.01
C LYS A 543 -2.33 2.96 2.57
N GLU A 544 -3.00 4.03 2.16
CA GLU A 544 -4.39 3.95 1.66
C GLU A 544 -4.50 3.01 0.46
N GLU A 545 -3.60 3.15 -0.52
CA GLU A 545 -3.55 2.27 -1.70
C GLU A 545 -3.33 0.80 -1.33
N ALA A 546 -2.42 0.51 -0.38
CA ALA A 546 -2.18 -0.85 0.09
C ALA A 546 -3.41 -1.47 0.77
N ILE A 547 -4.10 -0.70 1.63
CA ILE A 547 -5.30 -1.13 2.34
C ILE A 547 -6.45 -1.38 1.36
N ASP A 548 -6.67 -0.46 0.43
CA ASP A 548 -7.73 -0.59 -0.58
C ASP A 548 -7.49 -1.79 -1.48
N ALA A 549 -6.26 -1.98 -1.97
CA ALA A 549 -5.90 -3.14 -2.78
C ALA A 549 -6.09 -4.46 -2.02
N ALA A 550 -5.65 -4.54 -0.75
CA ALA A 550 -5.83 -5.73 0.08
C ALA A 550 -7.31 -6.02 0.38
N ASN A 551 -8.12 -5.00 0.65
CA ASN A 551 -9.56 -5.16 0.86
C ASN A 551 -10.27 -5.68 -0.39
N ILE A 552 -9.91 -5.17 -1.58
CA ILE A 552 -10.48 -5.65 -2.84
C ILE A 552 -10.05 -7.11 -3.09
N ALA A 553 -8.79 -7.45 -2.85
CA ALA A 553 -8.31 -8.83 -2.93
C ALA A 553 -9.14 -9.77 -2.03
N HIS A 554 -9.41 -9.36 -0.79
CA HIS A 554 -10.25 -10.15 0.12
C HIS A 554 -11.69 -10.35 -0.41
N GLN A 555 -12.32 -9.30 -0.95
CA GLN A 555 -13.65 -9.42 -1.54
C GLN A 555 -13.68 -10.36 -2.75
N LYS A 556 -12.61 -10.33 -3.56
CA LYS A 556 -12.45 -11.19 -4.74
C LYS A 556 -12.25 -12.65 -4.35
N TRP A 557 -11.44 -12.91 -3.32
CA TRP A 557 -11.30 -14.23 -2.73
C TRP A 557 -12.63 -14.83 -2.21
N LEU A 558 -13.47 -14.02 -1.56
CA LEU A 558 -14.80 -14.47 -1.13
C LEU A 558 -15.67 -14.94 -2.30
N LYS A 559 -15.64 -14.20 -3.42
CA LYS A 559 -16.38 -14.56 -4.64
C LYS A 559 -15.83 -15.82 -5.29
N ALA A 560 -14.51 -15.95 -5.40
CA ALA A 560 -13.87 -17.17 -5.91
C ALA A 560 -14.26 -18.40 -5.07
N THR A 561 -14.25 -18.26 -3.75
CA THR A 561 -14.65 -19.32 -2.81
C THR A 561 -16.13 -19.70 -2.97
N GLN A 562 -17.00 -18.72 -3.17
CA GLN A 562 -18.42 -18.96 -3.44
C GLN A 562 -18.61 -19.72 -4.77
N ALA A 563 -17.92 -19.29 -5.84
CA ALA A 563 -17.97 -19.95 -7.13
C ALA A 563 -17.47 -21.41 -7.04
N ALA A 564 -16.34 -21.65 -6.39
CA ALA A 564 -15.81 -22.99 -6.14
C ALA A 564 -16.78 -23.88 -5.34
N THR A 565 -17.43 -23.34 -4.31
CA THR A 565 -18.44 -24.07 -3.54
C THR A 565 -19.61 -24.51 -4.43
N ILE A 566 -20.06 -23.64 -5.32
CA ILE A 566 -21.15 -23.98 -6.25
C ILE A 566 -20.69 -25.00 -7.30
N ALA A 567 -19.45 -24.89 -7.81
CA ALA A 567 -18.88 -25.92 -8.69
C ALA A 567 -18.91 -27.30 -8.04
N LYS A 568 -18.52 -27.38 -6.76
CA LYS A 568 -18.58 -28.61 -5.96
C LYS A 568 -20.00 -29.16 -5.79
N GLU A 569 -20.98 -28.30 -5.49
CA GLU A 569 -22.39 -28.70 -5.40
C GLU A 569 -22.91 -29.25 -6.74
N LYS A 570 -22.49 -28.64 -7.85
CA LYS A 570 -22.89 -29.05 -9.20
C LYS A 570 -22.24 -30.36 -9.63
N LYS A 571 -21.00 -30.61 -9.21
CA LYS A 571 -20.39 -31.93 -9.33
C LYS A 571 -21.23 -33.02 -8.67
N GLU A 572 -21.65 -32.81 -7.42
CA GLU A 572 -22.48 -33.80 -6.71
C GLU A 572 -23.84 -33.99 -7.39
N ALA A 573 -24.43 -32.92 -7.93
CA ALA A 573 -25.65 -33.02 -8.73
C ALA A 573 -25.45 -33.85 -10.01
N ALA A 574 -24.35 -33.63 -10.74
CA ALA A 574 -24.00 -34.42 -11.94
C ALA A 574 -23.81 -35.90 -11.60
N LYS A 575 -23.15 -36.21 -10.48
CA LYS A 575 -22.99 -37.58 -9.97
C LYS A 575 -24.33 -38.25 -9.66
N VAL A 576 -25.22 -37.57 -8.94
CA VAL A 576 -26.55 -38.11 -8.61
C VAL A 576 -27.37 -38.40 -9.87
N ALA A 577 -27.33 -37.50 -10.85
CA ALA A 577 -28.00 -37.69 -12.13
C ALA A 577 -27.41 -38.88 -12.92
N ALA A 578 -26.08 -39.04 -12.94
CA ALA A 578 -25.42 -40.18 -13.56
C ALA A 578 -25.79 -41.52 -12.91
N GLU A 579 -25.80 -41.60 -11.58
CA GLU A 579 -26.22 -42.80 -10.84
C GLU A 579 -27.68 -43.18 -11.13
N LYS A 580 -28.57 -42.19 -11.27
CA LYS A 580 -29.97 -42.43 -11.65
C LYS A 580 -30.09 -42.92 -13.09
N ALA A 581 -29.40 -42.28 -14.05
CA ALA A 581 -29.39 -42.72 -15.44
C ALA A 581 -28.91 -44.18 -15.57
N GLN A 582 -27.89 -44.58 -14.80
CA GLN A 582 -27.42 -45.98 -14.74
C GLN A 582 -28.47 -46.94 -14.16
N LYS A 583 -29.20 -46.54 -13.11
CA LYS A 583 -30.31 -47.34 -12.55
C LYS A 583 -31.42 -47.54 -13.58
N GLU A 584 -31.78 -46.51 -14.31
CA GLU A 584 -32.81 -46.61 -15.37
C GLU A 584 -32.32 -47.48 -16.55
N ALA A 585 -31.05 -47.36 -16.95
CA ALA A 585 -30.46 -48.21 -17.97
C ALA A 585 -30.46 -49.69 -17.58
N THR A 586 -30.09 -50.00 -16.34
CA THR A 586 -30.12 -51.39 -15.82
C THR A 586 -31.54 -51.94 -15.73
N ALA A 587 -32.52 -51.12 -15.36
CA ALA A 587 -33.94 -51.50 -15.39
C ALA A 587 -34.44 -51.76 -16.83
N ALA A 588 -34.07 -50.92 -17.79
CA ALA A 588 -34.40 -51.11 -19.21
C ALA A 588 -33.79 -52.41 -19.76
N LYS A 589 -32.52 -52.69 -19.46
CA LYS A 589 -31.85 -53.95 -19.80
C LYS A 589 -32.59 -55.17 -19.26
N LEU A 590 -32.92 -55.16 -17.98
CA LEU A 590 -33.58 -56.26 -17.31
C LEU A 590 -34.93 -56.56 -17.96
N LYS A 591 -35.73 -55.53 -18.21
CA LYS A 591 -37.04 -55.67 -18.83
C LYS A 591 -36.94 -56.15 -20.28
N ALA A 592 -35.99 -55.64 -21.06
CA ALA A 592 -35.75 -56.12 -22.42
C ALA A 592 -35.37 -57.61 -22.47
N ALA A 593 -34.48 -58.06 -21.59
CA ALA A 593 -34.10 -59.47 -21.50
C ALA A 593 -35.30 -60.38 -21.15
N LYS A 594 -36.13 -59.97 -20.19
CA LYS A 594 -37.37 -60.69 -19.83
C LYS A 594 -38.34 -60.78 -21.00
N ALA A 595 -38.51 -59.68 -21.74
CA ALA A 595 -39.37 -59.62 -22.91
C ALA A 595 -38.90 -60.57 -24.02
N GLU A 596 -37.60 -60.59 -24.31
CA GLU A 596 -37.00 -61.49 -25.30
C GLU A 596 -37.16 -62.97 -24.91
N ALA A 597 -36.92 -63.31 -23.64
CA ALA A 597 -37.09 -64.67 -23.15
C ALA A 597 -38.55 -65.16 -23.30
N LYS A 598 -39.51 -64.30 -22.96
CA LYS A 598 -40.94 -64.59 -23.10
C LYS A 598 -41.34 -64.77 -24.57
N LYS A 599 -40.81 -63.94 -25.47
CA LYS A 599 -41.03 -64.13 -26.91
C LYS A 599 -40.47 -65.47 -27.38
N ALA A 600 -39.24 -65.83 -26.97
CA ALA A 600 -38.63 -67.10 -27.32
C ALA A 600 -39.46 -68.30 -26.84
N GLU A 601 -39.98 -68.26 -25.60
CA GLU A 601 -40.94 -69.26 -25.10
C GLU A 601 -42.16 -69.37 -26.03
N THR A 602 -42.82 -68.26 -26.37
CA THR A 602 -44.02 -68.28 -27.23
C THR A 602 -43.73 -68.85 -28.62
N GLU A 603 -42.57 -68.54 -29.20
CA GLU A 603 -42.16 -69.06 -30.50
C GLU A 603 -41.82 -70.56 -30.44
N ALA A 604 -41.18 -71.02 -29.36
CA ALA A 604 -40.87 -72.43 -29.15
C ALA A 604 -42.15 -73.27 -28.98
N VAL A 605 -43.10 -72.78 -28.15
CA VAL A 605 -44.40 -73.43 -27.93
C VAL A 605 -45.19 -73.49 -29.23
N LYS A 606 -45.22 -72.40 -30.02
CA LYS A 606 -45.87 -72.41 -31.34
C LYS A 606 -45.25 -73.45 -32.27
N ALA A 607 -43.91 -73.52 -32.33
CA ALA A 607 -43.20 -74.50 -33.14
C ALA A 607 -43.52 -75.94 -32.72
N ALA A 608 -43.58 -76.23 -31.42
CA ALA A 608 -43.97 -77.54 -30.89
C ALA A 608 -45.41 -77.92 -31.27
N VAL A 609 -46.36 -76.98 -31.17
CA VAL A 609 -47.77 -77.21 -31.57
C VAL A 609 -47.88 -77.54 -33.06
N GLU A 610 -47.18 -76.80 -33.91
CA GLU A 610 -47.15 -77.03 -35.36
C GLU A 610 -46.47 -78.36 -35.72
N ALA A 611 -45.37 -78.72 -35.03
CA ALA A 611 -44.69 -80.00 -35.23
C ALA A 611 -45.59 -81.19 -34.83
N ARG A 612 -46.32 -81.05 -33.72
CA ARG A 612 -47.30 -82.04 -33.26
C ARG A 612 -48.46 -82.20 -34.24
N ALA A 613 -48.97 -81.09 -34.78
CA ALA A 613 -49.99 -81.15 -35.83
C ALA A 613 -49.49 -81.90 -37.06
N ALA A 614 -48.25 -81.63 -37.51
CA ALA A 614 -47.63 -82.36 -38.61
C ALA A 614 -47.47 -83.86 -38.32
N ALA A 615 -47.09 -84.23 -37.10
CA ALA A 615 -47.00 -85.64 -36.69
C ALA A 615 -48.37 -86.35 -36.66
N GLU A 616 -49.42 -85.69 -36.15
CA GLU A 616 -50.78 -86.25 -36.19
C GLU A 616 -51.29 -86.41 -37.63
N GLU A 617 -51.03 -85.44 -38.50
CA GLU A 617 -51.39 -85.55 -39.92
C GLU A 617 -50.59 -86.66 -40.63
N ALA A 618 -49.30 -86.82 -40.30
CA ALA A 618 -48.45 -87.88 -40.86
C ALA A 618 -48.93 -89.27 -40.46
N LYS A 619 -49.36 -89.45 -39.20
CA LYS A 619 -49.99 -90.69 -38.72
C LYS A 619 -51.28 -90.98 -39.48
N GLN A 620 -52.13 -89.98 -39.67
CA GLN A 620 -53.37 -90.14 -40.43
C GLN A 620 -53.09 -90.52 -41.88
N GLU A 621 -52.09 -89.91 -42.51
CA GLU A 621 -51.73 -90.23 -43.90
C GLU A 621 -51.14 -91.63 -44.03
N ALA A 622 -50.24 -92.03 -43.13
CA ALA A 622 -49.71 -93.40 -43.09
C ALA A 622 -50.83 -94.44 -42.88
N ALA A 623 -51.83 -94.14 -42.05
CA ALA A 623 -53.02 -94.99 -41.88
C ALA A 623 -53.84 -95.12 -43.18
N LYS A 624 -54.00 -94.04 -43.94
CA LYS A 624 -54.66 -94.07 -45.27
C LYS A 624 -53.86 -94.91 -46.27
N VAL A 625 -52.54 -94.72 -46.35
CA VAL A 625 -51.65 -95.52 -47.22
C VAL A 625 -51.70 -96.99 -46.83
N GLY A 626 -51.71 -97.31 -45.53
CA GLY A 626 -51.87 -98.66 -45.00
C GLY A 626 -53.17 -99.36 -45.43
N ALA A 627 -54.28 -98.60 -45.51
CA ALA A 627 -55.58 -99.07 -45.98
C ALA A 627 -55.72 -99.12 -47.52
N SER A 628 -54.75 -98.62 -48.28
CA SER A 628 -54.79 -98.56 -49.75
C SER A 628 -54.35 -99.87 -50.45
N LYS A 629 -54.43 -99.91 -51.79
CA LYS A 629 -53.91 -101.01 -52.63
C LYS A 629 -52.42 -100.88 -52.97
N GLU A 630 -51.69 -99.94 -52.36
CA GLU A 630 -50.26 -99.76 -52.62
C GLU A 630 -49.38 -100.94 -52.17
N PRO A 631 -48.15 -101.08 -52.71
CA PRO A 631 -47.19 -102.12 -52.32
C PRO A 631 -46.88 -102.12 -50.81
N GLN A 632 -46.59 -103.30 -50.25
CA GLN A 632 -46.26 -103.43 -48.82
C GLN A 632 -45.00 -102.63 -48.43
N GLU A 633 -44.09 -102.41 -49.37
CA GLU A 633 -42.88 -101.58 -49.19
C GLU A 633 -43.22 -100.10 -49.01
N THR A 634 -44.17 -99.53 -49.77
CA THR A 634 -44.57 -98.13 -49.60
C THR A 634 -45.38 -97.92 -48.32
N LYS A 635 -46.18 -98.91 -47.91
CA LYS A 635 -46.87 -98.93 -46.60
C LYS A 635 -45.90 -98.88 -45.43
N ASN A 636 -44.85 -99.72 -45.48
CA ASN A 636 -43.83 -99.73 -44.44
C ASN A 636 -43.04 -98.41 -44.41
N LYS A 637 -42.69 -97.86 -45.58
CA LYS A 637 -41.98 -96.57 -45.68
C LYS A 637 -42.81 -95.41 -45.10
N ALA A 638 -44.11 -95.33 -45.40
CA ALA A 638 -44.99 -94.30 -44.85
C ALA A 638 -45.11 -94.38 -43.32
N ASN A 639 -45.18 -95.57 -42.74
CA ASN A 639 -45.17 -95.75 -41.29
C ASN A 639 -43.84 -95.31 -40.65
N VAL A 640 -42.70 -95.68 -41.23
CA VAL A 640 -41.38 -95.28 -40.72
C VAL A 640 -41.21 -93.76 -40.75
N GLU A 641 -41.63 -93.11 -41.85
CA GLU A 641 -41.57 -91.64 -41.96
C GLU A 641 -42.55 -90.95 -41.00
N ALA A 642 -43.71 -91.54 -40.71
CA ALA A 642 -44.65 -91.03 -39.71
C ALA A 642 -44.10 -91.15 -38.27
N GLU A 643 -43.42 -92.24 -37.95
CA GLU A 643 -42.72 -92.40 -36.65
C GLU A 643 -41.55 -91.42 -36.52
N ALA A 644 -40.75 -91.24 -37.57
CA ALA A 644 -39.67 -90.25 -37.61
C ALA A 644 -40.21 -88.82 -37.41
N THR A 645 -41.33 -88.50 -38.05
CA THR A 645 -42.04 -87.22 -37.85
C THR A 645 -42.50 -87.05 -36.40
N GLY A 646 -43.03 -88.11 -35.78
CA GLY A 646 -43.42 -88.11 -34.38
C GLY A 646 -42.24 -87.88 -33.42
N ASN A 647 -41.07 -88.44 -33.73
CA ASN A 647 -39.85 -88.22 -32.95
C ASN A 647 -39.35 -86.78 -33.05
N GLU A 648 -39.39 -86.16 -34.24
CA GLU A 648 -39.06 -84.74 -34.41
C GLU A 648 -40.08 -83.82 -33.71
N ALA A 649 -41.37 -84.17 -33.72
CA ALA A 649 -42.37 -83.45 -32.93
C ALA A 649 -42.09 -83.51 -31.42
N LYS A 650 -41.64 -84.66 -30.92
CA LYS A 650 -41.24 -84.81 -29.51
C LYS A 650 -40.00 -83.98 -29.17
N LYS A 651 -39.00 -83.93 -30.05
CA LYS A 651 -37.84 -83.02 -29.90
C LYS A 651 -38.26 -81.55 -29.86
N ALA A 652 -39.27 -81.16 -30.65
CA ALA A 652 -39.82 -79.81 -30.61
C ALA A 652 -40.53 -79.52 -29.27
N GLU A 653 -41.29 -80.48 -28.72
CA GLU A 653 -41.91 -80.36 -27.39
C GLU A 653 -40.86 -80.27 -26.27
N ASP A 654 -39.82 -81.12 -26.27
CA ASP A 654 -38.75 -81.09 -25.26
C ASP A 654 -37.99 -79.75 -25.30
N ALA A 655 -37.67 -79.25 -26.50
CA ALA A 655 -37.04 -77.94 -26.66
C ALA A 655 -37.96 -76.77 -26.27
N ALA A 656 -39.27 -76.90 -26.42
CA ALA A 656 -40.22 -75.89 -25.93
C ALA A 656 -40.28 -75.85 -24.40
N GLU A 657 -40.18 -76.99 -23.72
CA GLU A 657 -40.12 -77.02 -22.25
C GLU A 657 -38.78 -76.47 -21.73
N GLU A 658 -37.65 -76.74 -22.42
CA GLU A 658 -36.36 -76.06 -22.16
C GLU A 658 -36.50 -74.53 -22.26
N ALA A 659 -37.14 -74.04 -23.33
CA ALA A 659 -37.34 -72.60 -23.55
C ALA A 659 -38.19 -71.97 -22.44
N LYS A 660 -39.23 -72.67 -21.99
CA LYS A 660 -40.15 -72.24 -20.94
C LYS A 660 -39.48 -72.16 -19.56
N GLU A 661 -38.68 -73.16 -19.19
CA GLU A 661 -37.91 -73.13 -17.94
C GLU A 661 -36.88 -71.99 -17.95
N ALA A 662 -36.17 -71.78 -19.05
CA ALA A 662 -35.25 -70.66 -19.22
C ALA A 662 -35.98 -69.30 -19.15
N ALA A 663 -37.13 -69.16 -19.81
CA ALA A 663 -37.93 -67.94 -19.76
C ALA A 663 -38.46 -67.62 -18.36
N LYS A 664 -38.87 -68.65 -17.60
CA LYS A 664 -39.25 -68.50 -16.19
C LYS A 664 -38.09 -67.98 -15.34
N LYS A 665 -36.88 -68.56 -15.48
CA LYS A 665 -35.68 -68.12 -14.77
C LYS A 665 -35.29 -66.69 -15.15
N ALA A 666 -35.38 -66.33 -16.43
CA ALA A 666 -35.17 -64.96 -16.89
C ALA A 666 -36.16 -63.98 -16.25
N ASN A 667 -37.44 -64.37 -16.13
CA ASN A 667 -38.47 -63.54 -15.53
C ASN A 667 -38.29 -63.33 -14.01
N GLU A 668 -37.80 -64.35 -13.31
CA GLU A 668 -37.50 -64.32 -11.86
C GLU A 668 -36.19 -63.57 -11.55
N ALA A 669 -35.30 -63.42 -12.51
CA ALA A 669 -34.03 -62.72 -12.32
C ALA A 669 -34.23 -61.25 -11.91
N THR A 670 -33.45 -60.81 -10.92
CA THR A 670 -33.36 -59.42 -10.47
C THR A 670 -32.15 -58.70 -11.06
N ASP A 671 -31.13 -59.45 -11.48
CA ASP A 671 -29.94 -58.95 -12.16
C ASP A 671 -30.10 -59.02 -13.68
N ALA A 672 -29.69 -57.96 -14.37
CA ALA A 672 -29.85 -57.83 -15.81
C ALA A 672 -29.00 -58.83 -16.61
N ASN A 673 -27.80 -59.17 -16.13
CA ASN A 673 -26.92 -60.13 -16.80
C ASN A 673 -27.43 -61.55 -16.62
N VAL A 674 -27.95 -61.89 -15.43
CA VAL A 674 -28.62 -63.18 -15.20
C VAL A 674 -29.85 -63.32 -16.09
N ALA A 675 -30.71 -62.29 -16.15
CA ALA A 675 -31.87 -62.30 -17.03
C ALA A 675 -31.48 -62.45 -18.50
N ARG A 676 -30.40 -61.78 -18.94
CA ARG A 676 -29.87 -61.90 -20.30
C ARG A 676 -29.39 -63.31 -20.61
N SER A 677 -28.58 -63.90 -19.73
CA SER A 677 -28.07 -65.26 -19.92
C SER A 677 -29.19 -66.28 -20.04
N GLU A 678 -30.23 -66.18 -19.21
CA GLU A 678 -31.39 -67.07 -19.29
C GLU A 678 -32.26 -66.78 -20.54
N ALA A 679 -32.38 -65.51 -20.96
CA ALA A 679 -33.03 -65.16 -22.22
C ALA A 679 -32.31 -65.79 -23.43
N ASP A 680 -30.98 -65.74 -23.46
CA ASP A 680 -30.19 -66.35 -24.53
C ASP A 680 -30.36 -67.89 -24.56
N LYS A 681 -30.50 -68.54 -23.40
CA LYS A 681 -30.87 -69.97 -23.32
C LYS A 681 -32.27 -70.24 -23.88
N ALA A 682 -33.25 -69.41 -23.55
CA ALA A 682 -34.61 -69.53 -24.08
C ALA A 682 -34.62 -69.37 -25.61
N ILE A 683 -33.87 -68.40 -26.13
CA ILE A 683 -33.70 -68.16 -27.58
C ILE A 683 -33.06 -69.38 -28.26
N ALA A 684 -32.00 -69.94 -27.68
CA ALA A 684 -31.34 -71.13 -28.21
C ALA A 684 -32.29 -72.34 -28.25
N ALA A 685 -33.07 -72.57 -27.20
CA ALA A 685 -34.09 -73.62 -27.14
C ALA A 685 -35.22 -73.40 -28.17
N ALA A 686 -35.66 -72.15 -28.35
CA ALA A 686 -36.63 -71.80 -29.39
C ALA A 686 -36.11 -72.08 -30.80
N LYS A 687 -34.82 -71.78 -31.08
CA LYS A 687 -34.17 -72.14 -32.36
C LYS A 687 -34.17 -73.67 -32.57
N LYS A 688 -33.87 -74.47 -31.53
CA LYS A 688 -33.97 -75.93 -31.60
C LYS A 688 -35.39 -76.40 -31.91
N ALA A 689 -36.40 -75.83 -31.25
CA ALA A 689 -37.81 -76.19 -31.47
C ALA A 689 -38.27 -75.87 -32.91
N LYS A 690 -37.88 -74.72 -33.47
CA LYS A 690 -38.16 -74.35 -34.87
C LYS A 690 -37.51 -75.33 -35.86
N LYS A 691 -36.25 -75.70 -35.63
CA LYS A 691 -35.54 -76.68 -36.47
C LYS A 691 -36.21 -78.05 -36.45
N ALA A 692 -36.63 -78.52 -35.26
CA ALA A 692 -37.38 -79.77 -35.13
C ALA A 692 -38.75 -79.71 -35.81
N ARG A 693 -39.46 -78.57 -35.73
CA ARG A 693 -40.70 -78.32 -36.49
C ARG A 693 -40.50 -78.44 -37.99
N GLU A 694 -39.45 -77.84 -38.54
CA GLU A 694 -39.13 -77.92 -39.96
C GLU A 694 -38.85 -79.36 -40.40
N LYS A 695 -38.10 -80.12 -39.60
CA LYS A 695 -37.86 -81.56 -39.84
C LYS A 695 -39.15 -82.38 -39.78
N ALA A 696 -40.05 -82.09 -38.84
CA ALA A 696 -41.36 -82.73 -38.75
C ALA A 696 -42.25 -82.40 -39.96
N ALA A 697 -42.32 -81.14 -40.37
CA ALA A 697 -43.07 -80.73 -41.57
C ALA A 697 -42.54 -81.42 -42.83
N TYR A 698 -41.22 -81.56 -42.93
CA TYR A 698 -40.58 -82.30 -44.02
C TYR A 698 -40.89 -83.80 -43.98
N GLY A 699 -40.87 -84.43 -42.80
CA GLY A 699 -41.29 -85.82 -42.61
C GLY A 699 -42.75 -86.07 -43.05
N LEU A 700 -43.65 -85.14 -42.77
CA LEU A 700 -45.04 -85.17 -43.28
C LEU A 700 -45.11 -85.12 -44.82
N LEU A 701 -44.23 -84.36 -45.48
CA LEU A 701 -44.21 -84.33 -46.96
C LEU A 701 -43.72 -85.67 -47.53
N LYS A 702 -42.72 -86.29 -46.89
CA LYS A 702 -42.25 -87.64 -47.24
C LYS A 702 -43.33 -88.70 -47.06
N THR A 703 -44.15 -88.65 -46.01
CA THR A 703 -45.27 -89.60 -45.83
C THR A 703 -46.34 -89.49 -46.92
N LYS A 704 -46.52 -88.29 -47.48
CA LYS A 704 -47.39 -88.02 -48.64
C LYS A 704 -46.76 -88.43 -49.99
N ASN A 705 -45.60 -89.09 -49.98
CA ASN A 705 -44.86 -89.51 -51.18
C ASN A 705 -44.49 -88.36 -52.14
N GLN A 706 -44.39 -87.13 -51.62
CA GLN A 706 -43.89 -85.99 -52.38
C GLN A 706 -42.36 -85.97 -52.32
N TYR A 707 -41.68 -85.98 -53.48
CA TYR A 707 -40.23 -85.80 -53.54
C TYR A 707 -39.91 -84.32 -53.32
N VAL A 708 -39.47 -84.00 -52.12
CA VAL A 708 -39.00 -82.66 -51.74
C VAL A 708 -37.56 -82.80 -51.24
N LEU A 709 -36.72 -81.79 -51.47
CA LEU A 709 -35.32 -81.80 -51.05
C LEU A 709 -35.22 -81.71 -49.53
N GLU A 710 -34.28 -82.46 -48.95
CA GLU A 710 -34.05 -82.50 -47.50
C GLU A 710 -33.59 -81.15 -46.97
N PRO A 711 -34.14 -80.66 -45.85
CA PRO A 711 -33.61 -79.49 -45.19
C PRO A 711 -32.14 -79.75 -44.84
N LEU A 712 -31.24 -79.03 -45.51
CA LEU A 712 -29.80 -79.11 -45.26
C LEU A 712 -29.51 -78.72 -43.81
N ASP A 713 -28.82 -79.60 -43.07
CA ASP A 713 -28.27 -79.29 -41.74
C ASP A 713 -27.05 -78.37 -41.91
N ILE A 714 -27.29 -77.10 -42.19
CA ILE A 714 -26.25 -76.07 -42.09
C ILE A 714 -26.10 -75.76 -40.60
N SER A 715 -24.86 -75.79 -40.10
CA SER A 715 -24.53 -75.36 -38.73
C SER A 715 -25.06 -73.93 -38.51
N PRO A 716 -25.64 -73.58 -37.35
CA PRO A 716 -26.36 -72.32 -37.14
C PRO A 716 -25.47 -71.05 -37.21
N GLU A 717 -24.20 -71.16 -37.59
CA GLU A 717 -23.22 -70.07 -37.57
C GLU A 717 -23.15 -69.24 -38.87
N SER A 718 -23.95 -69.56 -39.90
CA SER A 718 -23.90 -68.83 -41.20
C SER A 718 -25.26 -68.46 -41.83
N ALA A 719 -26.38 -68.64 -41.13
CA ALA A 719 -27.71 -68.56 -41.74
C ALA A 719 -28.51 -67.24 -41.50
N ASP A 720 -27.86 -66.15 -41.11
CA ASP A 720 -28.57 -64.87 -40.85
C ASP A 720 -28.90 -64.03 -42.10
N ASN A 721 -28.56 -64.50 -43.31
CA ASN A 721 -28.68 -63.70 -44.55
C ASN A 721 -29.85 -64.06 -45.49
N ILE A 722 -30.94 -64.66 -45.02
CA ILE A 722 -32.12 -64.87 -45.87
C ILE A 722 -33.42 -64.54 -45.13
N THR A 723 -33.71 -63.25 -44.99
CA THR A 723 -35.08 -62.78 -44.76
C THR A 723 -35.70 -62.31 -46.07
N SER A 724 -36.92 -62.77 -46.35
CA SER A 724 -37.76 -62.29 -47.44
C SER A 724 -37.88 -60.77 -47.41
N LYS A 725 -37.51 -60.12 -48.52
CA LYS A 725 -37.80 -58.71 -48.80
C LYS A 725 -39.32 -58.53 -48.89
N GLU A 726 -39.93 -57.97 -47.85
CA GLU A 726 -41.10 -57.10 -48.00
C GLU A 726 -40.60 -55.65 -48.14
N GLU A 727 -40.66 -55.18 -49.38
CA GLU A 727 -40.75 -53.81 -49.86
C GLU A 727 -40.71 -52.69 -48.80
N GLN A 728 -39.55 -52.05 -48.63
CA GLN A 728 -39.47 -50.60 -48.41
C GLN A 728 -38.33 -50.02 -49.25
N VAL A 729 -38.67 -48.98 -50.01
CA VAL A 729 -37.81 -48.24 -50.93
C VAL A 729 -37.03 -47.16 -50.18
N LYS A 730 -35.70 -47.16 -50.32
CA LYS A 730 -34.78 -45.99 -50.44
C LYS A 730 -33.34 -46.52 -50.50
N GLU A 731 -32.72 -46.49 -51.68
CA GLU A 731 -31.90 -45.41 -52.27
C GLU A 731 -30.40 -45.70 -52.02
N GLU A 732 -29.67 -45.77 -53.13
CA GLU A 732 -28.38 -46.45 -53.35
C GLU A 732 -27.19 -45.74 -52.72
N VAL A 733 -26.19 -46.51 -52.26
CA VAL A 733 -24.78 -46.09 -52.20
C VAL A 733 -23.89 -47.30 -52.57
N GLU A 734 -23.12 -47.14 -53.65
CA GLU A 734 -22.04 -48.01 -54.16
C GLU A 734 -20.86 -48.08 -53.16
N ASP A 735 -20.40 -49.26 -52.72
CA ASP A 735 -19.39 -50.20 -53.29
C ASP A 735 -17.90 -49.87 -53.01
N GLN A 736 -17.11 -50.95 -52.90
CA GLN A 736 -15.65 -51.16 -52.80
C GLN A 736 -15.05 -51.26 -51.39
N GLY A 737 -14.32 -52.32 -50.99
CA GLY A 737 -13.85 -53.55 -51.65
C GLY A 737 -12.86 -54.34 -50.75
N ASP A 738 -12.69 -55.63 -51.08
CA ASP A 738 -11.57 -56.58 -50.84
C ASP A 738 -11.24 -57.07 -49.40
N GLU A 739 -11.44 -58.38 -49.08
CA GLU A 739 -10.53 -59.55 -49.26
C GLU A 739 -9.34 -59.53 -48.25
N ASP A 740 -8.92 -60.53 -47.47
CA ASP A 740 -9.18 -61.97 -47.38
C ASP A 740 -8.53 -62.57 -46.08
N ASN A 741 -8.90 -63.82 -45.73
CA ASN A 741 -8.18 -64.88 -44.98
C ASN A 741 -8.21 -65.07 -43.42
N SER A 742 -9.04 -66.04 -42.99
CA SER A 742 -8.82 -67.30 -42.19
C SER A 742 -7.55 -67.50 -41.32
N GLU A 743 -7.46 -68.24 -40.20
CA GLU A 743 -8.07 -69.49 -39.63
C GLU A 743 -7.96 -69.43 -38.08
N ALA A 744 -8.96 -69.84 -37.27
CA ALA A 744 -9.08 -71.12 -36.54
C ALA A 744 -7.95 -71.38 -35.48
N GLU A 745 -8.13 -71.80 -34.21
CA GLU A 745 -9.00 -72.80 -33.59
C GLU A 745 -8.82 -72.78 -32.02
N VAL A 746 -9.93 -73.01 -31.27
CA VAL A 746 -10.16 -73.79 -30.00
C VAL A 746 -9.09 -73.93 -28.89
N GLU A 747 -9.35 -74.17 -27.60
CA GLU A 747 -10.50 -74.25 -26.66
C GLU A 747 -9.92 -74.46 -25.23
N GLU A 748 -10.81 -74.48 -24.23
CA GLU A 748 -10.69 -75.13 -22.91
C GLU A 748 -9.81 -74.45 -21.84
N ALA A 749 -10.08 -74.55 -20.54
CA ALA A 749 -11.25 -74.81 -19.70
C ALA A 749 -10.69 -74.64 -18.27
N LEU A 750 -11.42 -73.94 -17.39
CA LEU A 750 -11.10 -73.88 -15.96
C LEU A 750 -11.76 -75.05 -15.24
N PRO A 751 -11.12 -75.68 -14.23
CA PRO A 751 -11.85 -76.47 -13.25
C PRO A 751 -12.08 -75.69 -11.95
N ASN A 752 -13.28 -75.88 -11.40
CA ASN A 752 -13.73 -75.45 -10.07
C ASN A 752 -13.34 -76.45 -8.97
N GLY A 753 -13.32 -75.98 -7.72
CA GLY A 753 -13.48 -76.76 -6.47
C GLY A 753 -12.71 -76.14 -5.29
N SER A 754 -13.34 -75.30 -4.44
CA SER A 754 -14.08 -75.62 -3.19
C SER A 754 -13.24 -76.25 -2.06
N GLY A 755 -13.24 -75.65 -0.87
CA GLY A 755 -12.85 -76.32 0.39
C GLY A 755 -12.41 -75.35 1.48
N ALA A 756 -12.89 -75.57 2.71
CA ALA A 756 -12.88 -74.64 3.83
C ALA A 756 -11.84 -74.95 4.92
N GLN A 757 -11.64 -73.93 5.77
CA GLN A 757 -11.35 -73.97 7.21
C GLN A 757 -9.91 -74.20 7.74
N GLU A 758 -9.71 -73.55 8.90
CA GLU A 758 -8.51 -73.14 9.63
C GLU A 758 -7.67 -74.27 10.26
N GLU A 759 -6.38 -74.02 10.51
CA GLU A 759 -5.76 -74.00 11.85
C GLU A 759 -4.24 -73.70 11.79
N ASP A 760 -3.76 -73.15 12.90
CA ASP A 760 -2.44 -72.59 13.23
C ASP A 760 -1.24 -73.57 13.26
N VAL A 761 -0.06 -72.94 13.45
CA VAL A 761 1.14 -73.39 14.22
C VAL A 761 2.43 -73.62 13.40
N ASN A 762 3.20 -72.52 13.28
CA ASN A 762 4.54 -72.25 13.88
C ASN A 762 5.79 -73.12 13.59
N LEU A 763 6.90 -72.38 13.40
CA LEU A 763 8.33 -72.67 13.67
C LEU A 763 9.02 -73.73 12.80
N GLU A 764 10.27 -73.57 12.34
CA GLU A 764 11.43 -73.10 13.07
C GLU A 764 12.65 -72.82 12.15
N MET A 765 13.48 -71.84 12.55
CA MET A 765 14.96 -71.79 12.55
C MET A 765 15.78 -71.99 11.26
N ASP A 766 16.99 -71.45 11.10
CA ASP A 766 17.75 -70.31 11.63
C ASP A 766 19.12 -70.35 10.89
N ASP A 767 20.01 -69.44 11.27
CA ASP A 767 21.47 -69.46 11.14
C ASP A 767 22.07 -68.79 9.89
N GLU A 768 22.57 -67.55 10.03
CA GLU A 768 23.90 -67.15 10.56
C GLU A 768 24.85 -66.96 9.35
N GLU A 769 25.74 -65.98 9.23
CA GLU A 769 26.13 -64.79 9.98
C GLU A 769 27.11 -64.03 9.05
N GLU A 770 27.12 -62.68 9.14
CA GLU A 770 28.27 -61.77 9.36
C GLU A 770 29.58 -61.91 8.50
N VAL A 771 30.36 -60.88 8.16
CA VAL A 771 30.99 -59.89 9.04
C VAL A 771 31.49 -58.66 8.25
N GLU A 772 31.40 -57.53 8.96
CA GLU A 772 31.99 -56.18 8.88
C GLU A 772 33.34 -55.87 8.19
N GLU A 773 33.34 -54.69 7.55
CA GLU A 773 34.16 -53.47 7.78
C GLU A 773 35.71 -53.50 7.90
N ASN A 774 36.32 -52.65 7.06
CA ASN A 774 37.24 -51.54 7.38
C ASN A 774 38.77 -51.57 7.06
N VAL A 775 39.20 -50.44 6.44
CA VAL A 775 40.47 -49.67 6.54
C VAL A 775 41.70 -49.97 5.62
N ALA A 776 42.07 -48.91 4.86
CA ALA A 776 43.38 -48.44 4.34
C ALA A 776 44.23 -49.37 3.43
N THR A 777 44.94 -48.94 2.37
CA THR A 777 45.84 -47.77 2.23
C THR A 777 46.31 -47.65 0.75
N ASN A 778 46.55 -46.42 0.27
CA ASN A 778 47.52 -45.94 -0.74
C ASN A 778 48.05 -46.84 -1.89
N GLN A 779 47.92 -46.35 -3.14
CA GLN A 779 49.08 -45.89 -3.91
C GLN A 779 48.73 -44.92 -5.06
N GLN A 780 49.58 -43.90 -5.17
CA GLN A 780 49.60 -42.75 -6.10
C GLN A 780 49.99 -43.10 -7.54
N THR A 781 49.54 -42.26 -8.48
CA THR A 781 50.34 -41.45 -9.44
C THR A 781 49.35 -40.71 -10.36
N GLY A 782 49.41 -39.40 -10.66
CA GLY A 782 50.26 -38.29 -10.26
C GLY A 782 50.15 -37.12 -11.28
N GLY A 783 49.79 -35.92 -10.79
CA GLY A 783 50.16 -34.59 -11.34
C GLY A 783 49.12 -33.87 -12.24
N ASN A 784 48.87 -32.55 -12.15
CA ASN A 784 49.57 -31.47 -11.45
C ASN A 784 48.64 -30.24 -11.18
N ARG A 785 49.06 -29.40 -10.22
CA ARG A 785 48.47 -28.14 -9.66
C ARG A 785 48.00 -27.10 -10.71
N GLU A 786 47.08 -26.16 -10.41
CA GLU A 786 47.33 -24.97 -9.57
C GLU A 786 46.05 -24.17 -9.20
N LYS A 787 46.15 -23.34 -8.15
CA LYS A 787 45.07 -22.62 -7.44
C LYS A 787 44.80 -21.20 -8.01
N ARG A 788 43.57 -20.75 -7.71
CA ARG A 788 43.11 -19.39 -7.30
C ARG A 788 42.53 -18.42 -8.35
N ASN A 789 41.24 -18.14 -8.10
CA ASN A 789 40.51 -16.86 -8.06
C ASN A 789 40.52 -15.90 -9.27
N THR A 790 39.29 -15.47 -9.56
CA THR A 790 38.79 -14.12 -9.95
C THR A 790 38.23 -13.96 -11.36
N SER A 791 37.07 -13.27 -11.36
CA SER A 791 36.36 -12.59 -12.45
C SER A 791 35.86 -13.43 -13.61
N ASP A 792 34.54 -13.68 -13.64
CA ASP A 792 33.84 -13.89 -14.90
C ASP A 792 32.91 -12.71 -15.19
N THR A 793 33.40 -11.93 -16.14
CA THR A 793 32.67 -11.12 -17.09
C THR A 793 31.52 -11.90 -17.73
N VAL A 794 30.44 -11.17 -18.00
CA VAL A 794 29.23 -11.59 -18.71
C VAL A 794 29.62 -12.08 -20.12
N ASP A 795 29.29 -13.33 -20.45
CA ASP A 795 29.40 -13.93 -21.78
C ASP A 795 27.98 -14.27 -22.29
N ASP A 796 27.58 -13.60 -23.36
CA ASP A 796 26.27 -13.69 -24.04
C ASP A 796 26.14 -14.95 -24.91
N THR A 797 26.46 -16.12 -24.36
CA THR A 797 26.42 -17.38 -25.12
C THR A 797 25.43 -18.41 -24.56
N ASN A 798 24.40 -17.99 -23.81
CA ASN A 798 23.36 -18.92 -23.32
C ASN A 798 21.91 -18.45 -23.48
N ALA A 799 21.63 -17.46 -24.34
CA ALA A 799 20.25 -17.08 -24.66
C ALA A 799 19.51 -18.13 -25.53
N ASP A 800 20.25 -18.99 -26.25
CA ASP A 800 19.67 -20.01 -27.15
C ASP A 800 19.26 -21.31 -26.45
N LYS A 801 19.40 -21.43 -25.12
CA LYS A 801 19.02 -22.65 -24.37
C LYS A 801 17.92 -22.46 -23.33
N GLN A 802 17.27 -21.30 -23.29
CA GLN A 802 16.19 -21.04 -22.32
C GLN A 802 14.78 -20.92 -22.92
N PHE A 803 14.65 -21.07 -24.24
CA PHE A 803 13.34 -21.13 -24.94
C PHE A 803 13.19 -22.35 -25.87
N GLY A 804 14.10 -23.32 -25.78
CA GLY A 804 14.16 -24.45 -26.73
C GLY A 804 13.19 -25.61 -26.48
N ASP A 805 12.44 -25.63 -25.37
CA ASP A 805 11.69 -26.84 -24.97
C ASP A 805 10.16 -26.68 -24.93
N GLU A 806 9.57 -25.57 -25.42
CA GLU A 806 8.11 -25.35 -25.29
C GLU A 806 7.28 -25.31 -26.58
N PHE A 807 7.85 -25.32 -27.79
CA PHE A 807 7.05 -25.43 -29.03
C PHE A 807 7.81 -26.14 -30.16
N ASP A 808 7.88 -27.47 -30.09
CA ASP A 808 8.77 -28.25 -30.97
C ASP A 808 8.08 -29.03 -32.09
N THR A 809 6.86 -28.64 -32.53
CA THR A 809 6.35 -29.08 -33.85
C THR A 809 5.48 -28.04 -34.55
N TYR A 810 5.66 -27.90 -35.87
CA TYR A 810 4.79 -27.14 -36.79
C TYR A 810 3.30 -27.53 -36.66
N ASP A 811 3.04 -28.77 -36.21
CA ASP A 811 1.70 -29.30 -35.96
C ASP A 811 0.99 -28.67 -34.74
N ASP A 812 1.73 -28.19 -33.73
CA ASP A 812 1.13 -27.56 -32.54
C ASP A 812 0.71 -26.12 -32.82
N ILE A 813 1.50 -25.38 -33.59
CA ILE A 813 1.12 -24.05 -34.10
C ILE A 813 -0.09 -24.19 -35.04
N LYS A 814 -0.12 -25.23 -35.89
CA LYS A 814 -1.25 -25.53 -36.76
C LYS A 814 -2.52 -25.86 -35.98
N LYS A 815 -2.44 -26.66 -34.90
CA LYS A 815 -3.59 -26.98 -34.03
C LYS A 815 -4.13 -25.76 -33.29
N VAL A 816 -3.26 -24.91 -32.76
CA VAL A 816 -3.66 -23.66 -32.08
C VAL A 816 -4.33 -22.71 -33.08
N THR A 817 -3.80 -22.65 -34.31
CA THR A 817 -4.37 -21.84 -35.39
C THR A 817 -5.72 -22.39 -35.86
N GLU A 818 -5.83 -23.70 -36.10
CA GLU A 818 -7.11 -24.34 -36.47
C GLU A 818 -8.17 -24.20 -35.36
N ALA A 819 -7.78 -24.27 -34.08
CA ALA A 819 -8.67 -24.05 -32.95
C ALA A 819 -9.16 -22.58 -32.87
N LEU A 820 -8.26 -21.62 -33.12
CA LEU A 820 -8.60 -20.21 -33.17
C LEU A 820 -9.53 -19.90 -34.36
N VAL A 821 -9.25 -20.47 -35.52
CA VAL A 821 -10.08 -20.35 -36.73
C VAL A 821 -11.46 -20.94 -36.49
N LYS A 822 -11.56 -22.15 -35.92
CA LYS A 822 -12.84 -22.80 -35.62
C LYS A 822 -13.65 -22.02 -34.60
N SER A 823 -12.99 -21.39 -33.63
CA SER A 823 -13.61 -20.50 -32.64
C SER A 823 -14.14 -19.21 -33.30
N MET A 824 -13.35 -18.57 -34.16
CA MET A 824 -13.74 -17.37 -34.91
C MET A 824 -14.90 -17.63 -35.89
N THR A 825 -14.87 -18.74 -36.63
CA THR A 825 -15.93 -19.13 -37.56
C THR A 825 -17.22 -19.52 -36.83
N SER A 826 -17.13 -20.03 -35.60
CA SER A 826 -18.31 -20.33 -34.77
C SER A 826 -19.00 -19.09 -34.18
N LEU A 827 -18.26 -17.96 -34.06
CA LEU A 827 -18.75 -16.71 -33.49
C LEU A 827 -19.48 -15.79 -34.50
N VAL A 828 -19.49 -16.16 -35.78
CA VAL A 828 -20.13 -15.38 -36.86
C VAL A 828 -21.31 -16.17 -37.42
N SER A 829 -22.49 -15.94 -36.86
CA SER A 829 -23.75 -16.44 -37.44
C SER A 829 -24.39 -15.36 -38.32
N ASP A 830 -24.61 -15.71 -39.60
CA ASP A 830 -25.60 -15.16 -40.53
C ASP A 830 -25.39 -13.81 -41.27
N ASP A 831 -24.16 -13.30 -41.44
CA ASP A 831 -23.88 -12.20 -42.40
C ASP A 831 -22.88 -12.62 -43.50
N PRO A 832 -23.32 -12.80 -44.77
CA PRO A 832 -22.47 -13.24 -45.87
C PRO A 832 -21.30 -12.30 -46.18
N SER A 833 -21.40 -11.01 -45.84
CA SER A 833 -20.36 -10.01 -46.17
C SER A 833 -19.13 -10.10 -45.26
N VAL A 834 -19.29 -10.66 -44.06
CA VAL A 834 -18.21 -10.82 -43.07
C VAL A 834 -17.40 -12.10 -43.33
N GLY A 835 -18.04 -13.13 -43.89
CA GLY A 835 -17.39 -14.39 -44.25
C GLY A 835 -16.29 -14.23 -45.30
N ASP A 836 -16.52 -13.37 -46.30
CA ASP A 836 -15.54 -13.13 -47.37
C ASP A 836 -14.29 -12.41 -46.86
N THR A 837 -14.44 -11.46 -45.92
CA THR A 837 -13.30 -10.70 -45.34
C THR A 837 -12.46 -11.58 -44.41
N ILE A 838 -13.10 -12.50 -43.67
CA ILE A 838 -12.40 -13.47 -42.81
C ILE A 838 -11.66 -14.49 -43.67
N ASN A 839 -12.25 -14.95 -44.77
CA ASN A 839 -11.58 -15.86 -45.71
C ASN A 839 -10.36 -15.20 -46.38
N GLU A 840 -10.43 -13.90 -46.69
CA GLU A 840 -9.30 -13.15 -47.24
C GLU A 840 -8.17 -12.98 -46.20
N PHE A 841 -8.52 -12.66 -44.95
CA PHE A 841 -7.55 -12.61 -43.83
C PHE A 841 -6.89 -13.98 -43.54
N LEU A 842 -7.66 -15.06 -43.62
CA LEU A 842 -7.14 -16.42 -43.46
C LEU A 842 -6.23 -16.83 -44.63
N SER A 843 -6.53 -16.38 -45.84
CA SER A 843 -5.68 -16.59 -47.02
C SER A 843 -4.34 -15.87 -46.87
N ASP A 844 -4.35 -14.61 -46.40
CA ASP A 844 -3.15 -13.81 -46.16
C ASP A 844 -2.28 -14.38 -45.03
N MET A 845 -2.90 -14.86 -43.93
CA MET A 845 -2.15 -15.53 -42.86
C MET A 845 -1.51 -16.83 -43.35
N ASN A 846 -2.22 -17.65 -44.13
CA ASN A 846 -1.63 -18.86 -44.71
C ASN A 846 -0.47 -18.52 -45.66
N HIS A 847 -0.57 -17.41 -46.40
CA HIS A 847 0.48 -16.95 -47.30
C HIS A 847 1.74 -16.46 -46.55
N LEU A 848 1.56 -15.91 -45.34
CA LEU A 848 2.65 -15.51 -44.44
C LEU A 848 3.38 -16.75 -43.88
N PHE A 849 2.64 -17.76 -43.42
CA PHE A 849 3.20 -19.00 -42.86
C PHE A 849 3.84 -19.93 -43.88
N LEU A 850 3.43 -19.87 -45.15
CA LEU A 850 4.06 -20.60 -46.25
C LEU A 850 5.29 -19.86 -46.83
N SER A 851 5.57 -18.64 -46.37
CA SER A 851 6.72 -17.83 -46.80
C SER A 851 7.92 -17.86 -45.85
N TRP A 852 7.83 -18.66 -44.78
CA TRP A 852 8.89 -18.89 -43.79
C TRP A 852 9.58 -20.25 -43.99
#